data_AF-A0A096MA26-F1
#
_entry.id   AF-A0A096MA26-F1
#
_cell.length_a   1.000
_cell.length_b   1.000
_cell.length_c   1.000
_cell.angle_alpha   90.00
_cell.angle_beta   90.00
_cell.angle_gamma   90.00
#
_symmetry.space_group_name_H-M   'P 1'
#
loop_
_entity.id
_entity.type
_entity.pdbx_description
1 polymer ?
#
loop_
_entity_poly.entity_id
_entity_poly.type
_entity_poly.pdbx_seq_one_letter_code
_entity_poly.pdbx_strand_id
1 'polypeptide(L)'
;TKFTRHLKTHEKTHADVAQVLSLPKKSKQRMKMLKLRNKGNHSHNSEVLQSGFGSLKSKKKYNEKDYIHCMYCQGLYLRRHVRKCSSKPVEAASAILSLASMNESALCQQISPGVWNMLAVMKDDEITSTVRSDFCILQLAQSFFNKYGQDPTKNDYIRQRLRESGRLLLTLRKEFSRHTLEDAVKPANFDVVIKAVNKVSGYDEEKHHYRTPSLALKLGHSLQKVSDILHCRALMAQDSLLIKSTQSFKTLYSTKWSELISHTSLTTLNERHFNKPSTLPFTEDVQHLHRHLEKTTEQALKDLEDDSSPKVYSELCKATMANVILFNRRREGEISKMTMNGFLERDTSPLHKDVAFGLTLCQHFSRVEIRGKRGRKVAVLLSPDMVNAITRLIEKKEDCGVLADNLFLFARPHCLTPYRGQDCLRVYANECGAENPELLKSTQLRKHVATLSQILNLKNHELDQVANFLGHGIRVHREYYRLPEATTQLAKISKLLLAMEKGSLRSLQGKSLDEIEIEGNQKVNTEMLRGKNSTEKNAHFKRGINRHYVIYNQENSSLQVELVFNNGLFVFFLASLESARRAIKHPWTPVEVAAVMRHFGEHIKKGQLATMIKCQQCKKAEDLALASRSIQNIRDFVRNRGITLKRKE
;
A
#
# COMPACT_ATOMS: atom_id res chain seq x y z
N THR A 1 9.85 -27.73 58.24
CA THR A 1 9.25 -28.72 57.32
C THR A 1 10.35 -29.62 56.75
N LYS A 2 10.03 -30.68 56.00
CA LYS A 2 11.06 -31.51 55.30
C LYS A 2 12.01 -30.64 54.45
N PHE A 3 11.45 -29.66 53.72
CA PHE A 3 12.23 -28.67 52.95
C PHE A 3 13.20 -27.85 53.81
N THR A 4 12.79 -27.37 55.00
CA THR A 4 13.70 -26.64 55.91
C THR A 4 14.87 -27.51 56.42
N ARG A 5 14.64 -28.83 56.59
CA ARG A 5 15.69 -29.77 57.00
C ARG A 5 16.68 -30.01 55.86
N HIS A 6 16.20 -30.14 54.63
CA HIS A 6 17.03 -30.26 53.43
C HIS A 6 17.84 -28.98 53.16
N LEU A 7 17.30 -27.78 53.35
CA LEU A 7 18.09 -26.55 53.20
C LEU A 7 19.34 -26.54 54.12
N LYS A 8 19.26 -27.10 55.33
CA LYS A 8 20.43 -27.20 56.23
C LYS A 8 21.57 -28.06 55.69
N THR A 9 21.31 -29.05 54.84
CA THR A 9 22.39 -29.86 54.25
C THR A 9 23.15 -29.12 53.16
N HIS A 10 22.60 -28.01 52.64
CA HIS A 10 23.20 -27.16 51.61
C HIS A 10 23.63 -25.78 52.13
N GLU A 11 23.60 -25.58 53.45
CA GLU A 11 24.00 -24.33 54.11
C GLU A 11 25.45 -23.93 53.80
N LYS A 12 26.36 -24.92 53.70
CA LYS A 12 27.77 -24.70 53.35
C LYS A 12 28.06 -24.60 51.85
N THR A 13 27.12 -25.00 50.98
CA THR A 13 27.35 -25.08 49.52
C THR A 13 26.69 -23.95 48.73
N HIS A 14 25.67 -23.28 49.31
CA HIS A 14 24.92 -22.24 48.63
C HIS A 14 24.70 -21.01 49.53
N ALA A 15 25.29 -19.88 49.16
CA ALA A 15 25.23 -18.64 49.94
C ALA A 15 23.80 -18.09 50.12
N ASP A 16 22.93 -18.28 49.11
CA ASP A 16 21.51 -17.91 49.21
C ASP A 16 20.74 -18.79 50.21
N VAL A 17 21.14 -20.06 50.39
CA VAL A 17 20.60 -20.96 51.41
C VAL A 17 21.07 -20.56 52.81
N ALA A 18 22.35 -20.25 53.00
CA ALA A 18 22.89 -19.74 54.27
C ALA A 18 22.14 -18.46 54.72
N GLN A 19 21.94 -17.51 53.80
CA GLN A 19 21.19 -16.28 54.05
C GLN A 19 19.71 -16.55 54.45
N VAL A 20 19.08 -17.62 53.94
CA VAL A 20 17.72 -18.02 54.37
C VAL A 20 17.71 -18.65 55.76
N LEU A 21 18.79 -19.31 56.16
CA LEU A 21 18.87 -20.03 57.43
C LEU A 21 19.13 -19.08 58.60
N SER A 22 19.94 -18.03 58.41
CA SER A 22 20.24 -16.98 59.40
C SER A 22 19.05 -16.09 59.76
N LEU A 23 18.10 -15.86 58.85
CA LEU A 23 16.91 -15.05 59.12
C LEU A 23 16.00 -15.69 60.20
N PRO A 24 15.28 -14.93 61.05
CA PRO A 24 14.41 -15.51 62.08
C PRO A 24 13.31 -16.44 61.52
N LYS A 25 12.99 -17.50 62.28
CA LYS A 25 11.92 -18.45 61.93
C LYS A 25 10.58 -17.69 61.78
N LYS A 26 9.79 -18.03 60.75
CA LYS A 26 8.52 -17.38 60.37
C LYS A 26 8.59 -15.89 59.96
N SER A 27 9.77 -15.25 59.84
CA SER A 27 9.84 -13.83 59.43
C SER A 27 9.33 -13.59 58.00
N LYS A 28 8.77 -12.39 57.74
CA LYS A 28 8.30 -12.00 56.39
C LYS A 28 9.42 -12.11 55.35
N GLN A 29 10.66 -11.75 55.69
CA GLN A 29 11.83 -11.89 54.82
C GLN A 29 12.16 -13.37 54.53
N ARG A 30 12.18 -14.24 55.55
CA ARG A 30 12.42 -15.68 55.38
C ARG A 30 11.32 -16.36 54.53
N MET A 31 10.09 -15.87 54.61
CA MET A 31 9.00 -16.29 53.72
C MET A 31 9.13 -15.73 52.29
N LYS A 32 9.62 -14.50 52.12
CA LYS A 32 9.92 -13.91 50.79
C LYS A 32 11.01 -14.70 50.05
N MET A 33 11.96 -15.29 50.78
CA MET A 33 13.02 -16.14 50.22
C MET A 33 12.62 -17.63 49.99
N LEU A 34 11.37 -18.04 50.27
CA LEU A 34 10.85 -19.33 49.77
C LEU A 34 10.86 -19.44 48.24
N LYS A 35 11.15 -18.34 47.51
CA LYS A 35 11.53 -18.34 46.09
C LYS A 35 12.62 -19.36 45.75
N LEU A 36 13.56 -19.69 46.65
CA LEU A 36 14.57 -20.72 46.40
C LEU A 36 13.96 -22.09 46.06
N ARG A 37 12.81 -22.44 46.66
CA ARG A 37 12.08 -23.67 46.31
C ARG A 37 11.58 -23.63 44.86
N ASN A 38 11.10 -22.47 44.41
CA ASN A 38 10.63 -22.30 43.04
C ASN A 38 11.80 -22.26 42.05
N LYS A 39 12.94 -21.65 42.41
CA LYS A 39 14.20 -21.64 41.64
C LYS A 39 14.72 -23.07 41.42
N GLY A 40 14.79 -23.88 42.49
CA GLY A 40 15.17 -25.29 42.40
C GLY A 40 14.18 -26.13 41.58
N ASN A 41 12.88 -25.98 41.82
CA ASN A 41 11.85 -26.61 40.99
C ASN A 41 11.93 -26.17 39.52
N HIS A 42 12.28 -24.91 39.23
CA HIS A 42 12.43 -24.40 37.87
C HIS A 42 13.62 -25.05 37.18
N SER A 43 14.78 -25.13 37.83
CA SER A 43 15.96 -25.83 37.30
C SER A 43 15.65 -27.29 36.95
N HIS A 44 15.07 -28.05 37.90
CA HIS A 44 14.62 -29.42 37.68
C HIS A 44 13.63 -29.52 36.51
N ASN A 45 12.65 -28.63 36.43
CA ASN A 45 11.65 -28.67 35.37
C ASN A 45 12.23 -28.32 34.01
N SER A 46 13.20 -27.39 33.92
CA SER A 46 13.90 -27.06 32.68
C SER A 46 14.72 -28.25 32.18
N GLU A 47 15.40 -28.96 33.09
CA GLU A 47 16.16 -30.19 32.78
C GLU A 47 15.24 -31.32 32.30
N VAL A 48 14.10 -31.55 32.96
CA VAL A 48 13.07 -32.51 32.51
C VAL A 48 12.49 -32.12 31.13
N LEU A 49 12.27 -30.84 30.86
CA LEU A 49 11.77 -30.36 29.57
C LEU A 49 12.82 -30.46 28.44
N GLN A 50 14.12 -30.39 28.77
CA GLN A 50 15.22 -30.55 27.80
C GLN A 50 15.54 -32.01 27.50
N SER A 51 15.57 -32.85 28.54
CA SER A 51 15.86 -34.30 28.44
C SER A 51 14.66 -35.14 27.99
N GLY A 52 13.45 -34.63 28.16
CA GLY A 52 12.20 -35.37 27.92
C GLY A 52 11.92 -36.48 28.94
N PHE A 53 12.74 -36.61 30.00
CA PHE A 53 12.68 -37.71 30.96
C PHE A 53 12.34 -37.23 32.37
N GLY A 54 11.39 -37.89 33.02
CA GLY A 54 10.96 -37.59 34.40
C GLY A 54 9.71 -36.70 34.51
N SER A 55 9.34 -36.34 35.74
CA SER A 55 8.09 -35.62 36.05
C SER A 55 8.32 -34.18 36.52
N LEU A 56 7.49 -33.26 36.02
CA LEU A 56 7.52 -31.84 36.42
C LEU A 56 7.09 -31.64 37.88
N LYS A 57 7.88 -30.89 38.64
CA LYS A 57 7.59 -30.48 40.02
C LYS A 57 6.65 -29.27 40.04
N SER A 58 5.35 -29.52 40.01
CA SER A 58 4.30 -28.50 40.19
C SER A 58 3.75 -28.48 41.63
N LYS A 59 2.96 -27.44 41.96
CA LYS A 59 2.24 -27.34 43.25
C LYS A 59 0.86 -28.00 43.25
N LYS A 60 0.32 -28.34 42.07
CA LYS A 60 -0.98 -29.00 41.85
C LYS A 60 -0.91 -29.80 40.54
N LYS A 61 -1.45 -31.02 40.51
CA LYS A 61 -1.52 -31.85 39.28
C LYS A 61 -2.67 -31.35 38.39
N TYR A 62 -2.35 -30.84 37.20
CA TYR A 62 -3.26 -30.59 36.07
C TYR A 62 -2.46 -30.80 34.77
N ASN A 63 -3.14 -30.78 33.62
CA ASN A 63 -2.55 -31.02 32.29
C ASN A 63 -1.31 -30.14 32.01
N GLU A 64 -0.25 -30.76 31.51
CA GLU A 64 1.09 -30.16 31.42
C GLU A 64 1.17 -28.98 30.45
N LYS A 65 0.32 -28.97 29.42
CA LYS A 65 0.34 -27.98 28.32
C LYS A 65 -0.12 -26.56 28.71
N ASP A 66 -0.78 -26.39 29.86
CA ASP A 66 -1.34 -25.10 30.30
C ASP A 66 -0.44 -24.32 31.27
N TYR A 67 0.68 -24.92 31.68
CA TYR A 67 1.59 -24.36 32.67
C TYR A 67 2.72 -23.52 32.06
N ILE A 68 3.04 -22.41 32.73
CA ILE A 68 4.24 -21.62 32.49
C ILE A 68 4.96 -21.34 33.81
N HIS A 69 6.29 -21.21 33.79
CA HIS A 69 7.01 -20.66 34.92
C HIS A 69 6.76 -19.15 35.01
N CYS A 70 6.33 -18.67 36.17
CA CYS A 70 6.07 -17.25 36.37
C CYS A 70 7.38 -16.48 36.56
N MET A 71 7.66 -15.51 35.68
CA MET A 71 8.90 -14.71 35.72
C MET A 71 9.21 -14.04 37.08
N TYR A 72 8.21 -13.66 37.87
CA TYR A 72 8.42 -12.93 39.13
C TYR A 72 8.74 -13.83 40.33
N CYS A 73 8.27 -15.08 40.31
CA CYS A 73 8.37 -16.00 41.45
C CYS A 73 8.98 -17.37 41.08
N GLN A 74 9.29 -17.61 39.81
CA GLN A 74 9.83 -18.84 39.20
C GLN A 74 9.00 -20.11 39.42
N GLY A 75 7.79 -20.01 39.97
CA GLY A 75 6.92 -21.16 40.19
C GLY A 75 6.14 -21.53 38.92
N LEU A 76 5.92 -22.83 38.72
CA LEU A 76 5.11 -23.37 37.62
C LEU A 76 3.61 -23.20 37.93
N TYR A 77 2.92 -22.33 37.17
CA TYR A 77 1.49 -22.01 37.35
C TYR A 77 0.77 -21.83 35.99
N LEU A 78 -0.56 -21.84 36.00
CA LEU A 78 -1.36 -21.41 34.85
C LEU A 78 -1.06 -19.95 34.48
N ARG A 79 -1.12 -19.60 33.18
CA ARG A 79 -0.83 -18.24 32.65
C ARG A 79 -1.50 -17.09 33.43
N ARG A 80 -2.70 -17.32 34.00
CA ARG A 80 -3.45 -16.35 34.81
C ARG A 80 -2.72 -15.91 36.09
N HIS A 81 -1.77 -16.69 36.62
CA HIS A 81 -1.04 -16.37 37.86
C HIS A 81 -0.21 -15.09 37.73
N VAL A 82 0.40 -14.82 36.57
CA VAL A 82 1.30 -13.67 36.37
C VAL A 82 0.61 -12.34 36.71
N ARG A 83 -0.70 -12.23 36.43
CA ARG A 83 -1.52 -11.04 36.75
C ARG A 83 -1.74 -10.81 38.25
N LYS A 84 -1.70 -11.88 39.08
CA LYS A 84 -1.97 -11.84 40.53
C LYS A 84 -0.73 -12.24 41.36
N CYS A 85 0.47 -12.20 40.78
CA CYS A 85 1.67 -12.68 41.44
C CYS A 85 2.13 -11.69 42.53
N SER A 86 2.15 -12.12 43.79
CA SER A 86 2.64 -11.32 44.94
C SER A 86 4.14 -10.96 44.89
N SER A 87 4.85 -11.39 43.85
CA SER A 87 6.24 -11.00 43.56
C SER A 87 6.38 -9.99 42.43
N LYS A 88 5.27 -9.53 41.83
CA LYS A 88 5.26 -8.49 40.80
C LYS A 88 5.67 -7.14 41.44
N PRO A 89 6.63 -6.39 40.88
CA PRO A 89 6.96 -5.05 41.35
C PRO A 89 5.82 -4.06 41.06
N VAL A 90 5.67 -3.06 41.93
CA VAL A 90 4.52 -2.15 41.94
C VAL A 90 4.54 -1.15 40.77
N GLU A 91 5.72 -0.76 40.29
CA GLU A 91 5.91 0.38 39.36
C GLU A 91 6.38 -0.03 37.95
N ALA A 92 6.52 -1.32 37.64
CA ALA A 92 7.00 -1.75 36.33
C ALA A 92 5.89 -1.70 35.26
N ALA A 93 6.17 -1.05 34.12
CA ALA A 93 5.35 -1.05 32.91
C ALA A 93 5.08 -2.47 32.37
N SER A 94 4.02 -3.10 32.90
CA SER A 94 3.98 -4.57 33.08
C SER A 94 3.67 -5.44 31.86
N ALA A 95 3.76 -4.91 30.64
CA ALA A 95 3.64 -5.69 29.41
C ALA A 95 5.00 -6.02 28.78
N ILE A 96 5.92 -5.05 28.74
CA ILE A 96 7.09 -5.05 27.84
C ILE A 96 8.09 -6.15 28.22
N LEU A 97 8.46 -6.24 29.49
CA LEU A 97 9.36 -7.29 30.00
C LEU A 97 8.77 -8.70 29.86
N SER A 98 7.44 -8.85 29.89
CA SER A 98 6.78 -10.17 29.89
C SER A 98 6.76 -10.89 28.53
N LEU A 99 6.97 -10.16 27.42
CA LEU A 99 7.10 -10.75 26.09
C LEU A 99 8.57 -10.84 25.63
N ALA A 100 9.46 -9.96 26.12
CA ALA A 100 10.88 -10.00 25.79
C ALA A 100 11.57 -11.28 26.32
N SER A 101 11.25 -11.72 27.54
CA SER A 101 11.89 -12.89 28.17
C SER A 101 11.33 -14.25 27.74
N MET A 102 10.52 -14.31 26.67
CA MET A 102 9.91 -15.56 26.19
C MET A 102 10.69 -16.22 25.04
N ASN A 103 11.81 -15.64 24.60
CA ASN A 103 12.48 -16.08 23.38
C ASN A 103 14.03 -16.00 23.45
N GLU A 104 14.62 -16.39 24.57
CA GLU A 104 16.06 -16.65 24.69
C GLU A 104 16.43 -17.96 23.98
N SER A 105 16.53 -17.89 22.65
CA SER A 105 17.24 -18.86 21.83
C SER A 105 18.27 -18.10 20.98
N ALA A 106 19.53 -18.50 21.06
CA ALA A 106 20.70 -17.75 20.58
C ALA A 106 20.83 -17.61 19.04
N LEU A 107 19.76 -17.87 18.29
CA LEU A 107 19.73 -17.95 16.82
C LEU A 107 18.72 -16.98 16.17
N CYS A 108 18.29 -15.94 16.89
CA CYS A 108 17.29 -14.98 16.44
C CYS A 108 17.71 -13.53 16.70
N GLN A 109 17.54 -12.66 15.71
CA GLN A 109 17.48 -11.21 15.96
C GLN A 109 16.36 -10.94 16.97
N GLN A 110 16.70 -10.32 18.09
CA GLN A 110 15.75 -9.97 19.14
C GLN A 110 14.64 -9.09 18.57
N ILE A 111 13.37 -9.46 18.81
CA ILE A 111 12.23 -8.64 18.39
C ILE A 111 12.27 -7.33 19.17
N SER A 112 12.35 -6.21 18.46
CA SER A 112 12.61 -4.91 19.08
C SER A 112 11.43 -4.43 19.94
N PRO A 113 11.67 -3.63 21.00
CA PRO A 113 10.60 -3.06 21.81
C PRO A 113 9.57 -2.27 21.00
N GLY A 114 9.99 -1.64 19.90
CA GLY A 114 9.10 -0.93 18.98
C GLY A 114 8.07 -1.85 18.30
N VAL A 115 8.44 -3.07 17.95
CA VAL A 115 7.49 -4.09 17.44
C VAL A 115 6.49 -4.47 18.52
N TRP A 116 6.94 -4.71 19.75
CA TRP A 116 6.05 -5.05 20.85
C TRP A 116 5.06 -3.94 21.18
N ASN A 117 5.49 -2.68 21.18
CA ASN A 117 4.62 -1.51 21.35
C ASN A 117 3.59 -1.41 20.21
N MET A 118 3.98 -1.66 18.97
CA MET A 118 3.08 -1.69 17.80
C MET A 118 2.02 -2.81 17.90
N LEU A 119 2.41 -3.99 18.43
CA LEU A 119 1.53 -5.14 18.68
C LEU A 119 0.65 -5.02 19.94
N ALA A 120 1.00 -4.15 20.90
CA ALA A 120 0.22 -3.93 22.11
C ALA A 120 -1.16 -3.31 21.81
N VAL A 121 -1.23 -2.44 20.79
CA VAL A 121 -2.45 -1.73 20.35
C VAL A 121 -3.42 -2.65 19.56
N MET A 122 -3.02 -3.89 19.24
CA MET A 122 -3.91 -4.83 18.55
C MET A 122 -5.01 -5.35 19.47
N LYS A 123 -6.26 -5.42 18.96
CA LYS A 123 -7.41 -6.06 19.65
C LYS A 123 -7.00 -7.43 20.20
N ASP A 124 -7.25 -7.65 21.48
CA ASP A 124 -6.94 -8.92 22.14
C ASP A 124 -7.96 -9.99 21.70
N ASP A 125 -7.54 -10.86 20.79
CA ASP A 125 -8.33 -11.94 20.21
C ASP A 125 -7.43 -13.11 19.78
N GLU A 126 -8.04 -14.22 19.35
CA GLU A 126 -7.34 -15.44 18.94
C GLU A 126 -6.30 -15.19 17.83
N ILE A 127 -6.56 -14.24 16.93
CA ILE A 127 -5.66 -13.84 15.85
C ILE A 127 -4.43 -13.14 16.45
N THR A 128 -4.62 -12.16 17.34
CA THR A 128 -3.53 -11.46 18.01
C THR A 128 -2.71 -12.40 18.90
N SER A 129 -3.35 -13.34 19.61
CA SER A 129 -2.66 -14.40 20.36
C SER A 129 -1.79 -15.27 19.43
N THR A 130 -2.33 -15.65 18.26
CA THR A 130 -1.59 -16.40 17.24
C THR A 130 -0.38 -15.62 16.70
N VAL A 131 -0.58 -14.34 16.35
CA VAL A 131 0.49 -13.42 15.91
C VAL A 131 1.60 -13.28 16.95
N ARG A 132 1.26 -13.18 18.24
CA ARG A 132 2.23 -13.10 19.36
C ARG A 132 2.91 -14.44 19.67
N SER A 133 2.36 -15.56 19.20
CA SER A 133 2.88 -16.91 19.47
C SER A 133 3.79 -17.49 18.39
N ASP A 134 3.66 -17.03 17.14
CA ASP A 134 4.38 -17.62 16.00
C ASP A 134 5.64 -16.82 15.66
N PHE A 135 6.77 -17.52 15.68
CA PHE A 135 8.08 -16.94 15.43
C PHE A 135 8.20 -16.26 14.06
N CYS A 136 7.69 -16.89 13.00
CA CYS A 136 7.77 -16.36 11.64
C CYS A 136 6.91 -15.11 11.46
N ILE A 137 5.73 -15.04 12.09
CA ILE A 137 4.90 -13.83 12.10
C ILE A 137 5.61 -12.69 12.86
N LEU A 138 6.28 -12.97 13.98
CA LEU A 138 7.07 -11.96 14.70
C LEU A 138 8.27 -11.46 13.88
N GLN A 139 9.00 -12.33 13.18
CA GLN A 139 10.07 -11.91 12.28
C GLN A 139 9.55 -11.13 11.06
N LEU A 140 8.37 -11.49 10.53
CA LEU A 140 7.68 -10.69 9.52
C LEU A 140 7.31 -9.29 10.05
N ALA A 141 6.90 -9.19 11.32
CA ALA A 141 6.65 -7.92 11.99
C ALA A 141 7.93 -7.08 12.09
N GLN A 142 9.05 -7.68 12.50
CA GLN A 142 10.35 -7.03 12.55
C GLN A 142 10.81 -6.55 11.17
N SER A 143 10.65 -7.37 10.12
CA SER A 143 11.02 -7.00 8.75
C SER A 143 10.21 -5.80 8.23
N PHE A 144 8.91 -5.74 8.54
CA PHE A 144 8.10 -4.57 8.21
C PHE A 144 8.46 -3.35 9.07
N PHE A 145 8.77 -3.54 10.35
CA PHE A 145 9.16 -2.45 11.26
C PHE A 145 10.52 -1.84 10.87
N ASN A 146 11.49 -2.65 10.47
CA ASN A 146 12.77 -2.15 9.94
C ASN A 146 12.58 -1.27 8.69
N LYS A 147 11.55 -1.54 7.88
CA LYS A 147 11.27 -0.80 6.64
C LYS A 147 10.35 0.42 6.82
N TYR A 148 9.48 0.41 7.84
CA TYR A 148 8.38 1.38 7.97
C TYR A 148 8.18 1.94 9.38
N GLY A 149 8.90 1.45 10.40
CA GLY A 149 8.69 1.79 11.81
C GLY A 149 9.01 3.24 12.18
N GLN A 150 9.77 3.95 11.33
CA GLN A 150 9.99 5.40 11.42
C GLN A 150 8.74 6.23 11.09
N ASP A 151 7.73 5.65 10.40
CA ASP A 151 6.48 6.32 10.05
C ASP A 151 5.32 5.68 10.84
N PRO A 152 4.88 6.29 11.96
CA PRO A 152 3.79 5.78 12.78
C PRO A 152 2.49 5.53 11.99
N THR A 153 2.28 6.26 10.89
CA THR A 153 1.10 6.10 10.02
C THR A 153 1.11 4.81 9.19
N LYS A 154 2.21 4.03 9.25
CA LYS A 154 2.31 2.67 8.66
C LYS A 154 1.98 1.57 9.65
N ASN A 155 1.94 1.85 10.96
CA ASN A 155 1.71 0.82 11.98
C ASN A 155 0.38 0.08 11.77
N ASP A 156 -0.69 0.76 11.30
CA ASP A 156 -1.95 0.09 10.94
C ASP A 156 -1.82 -0.86 9.75
N TYR A 157 -1.04 -0.49 8.74
CA TYR A 157 -0.73 -1.39 7.62
C TYR A 157 0.02 -2.63 8.13
N ILE A 158 1.04 -2.46 8.99
CA ILE A 158 1.78 -3.58 9.58
C ILE A 158 0.83 -4.49 10.37
N ARG A 159 0.07 -3.92 11.32
CA ARG A 159 -0.96 -4.66 12.11
C ARG A 159 -1.93 -5.43 11.21
N GLN A 160 -2.40 -4.82 10.12
CA GLN A 160 -3.27 -5.48 9.16
C GLN A 160 -2.59 -6.69 8.50
N ARG A 161 -1.36 -6.54 7.97
CA ARG A 161 -0.62 -7.65 7.31
C ARG A 161 -0.33 -8.81 8.28
N LEU A 162 -0.05 -8.50 9.54
CA LEU A 162 0.17 -9.51 10.58
C LEU A 162 -1.14 -10.22 10.97
N ARG A 163 -2.26 -9.50 11.09
CA ARG A 163 -3.58 -10.12 11.33
C ARG A 163 -4.08 -10.94 10.15
N GLU A 164 -3.77 -10.54 8.91
CA GLU A 164 -4.00 -11.38 7.72
C GLU A 164 -3.21 -12.70 7.83
N SER A 165 -1.92 -12.63 8.14
CA SER A 165 -1.06 -13.82 8.31
C SER A 165 -1.48 -14.70 9.51
N GLY A 166 -1.92 -14.09 10.61
CA GLY A 166 -2.44 -14.81 11.78
C GLY A 166 -3.76 -15.54 11.53
N ARG A 167 -4.64 -15.00 10.68
CA ARG A 167 -5.86 -15.71 10.23
C ARG A 167 -5.50 -16.95 9.40
N LEU A 168 -4.53 -16.83 8.49
CA LEU A 168 -4.03 -17.98 7.72
C LEU A 168 -3.47 -19.07 8.64
N LEU A 169 -2.64 -18.70 9.61
CA LEU A 169 -2.09 -19.66 10.58
C LEU A 169 -3.17 -20.30 11.46
N LEU A 170 -4.24 -19.58 11.82
CA LEU A 170 -5.38 -20.18 12.53
C LEU A 170 -6.12 -21.22 11.69
N THR A 171 -6.33 -20.97 10.39
CA THR A 171 -6.95 -21.96 9.49
C THR A 171 -6.05 -23.19 9.31
N LEU A 172 -4.74 -22.97 9.11
CA LEU A 172 -3.73 -24.03 9.05
C LEU A 172 -3.70 -24.89 10.34
N ARG A 173 -3.82 -24.27 11.51
CA ARG A 173 -3.90 -24.94 12.82
C ARG A 173 -5.17 -25.78 12.98
N LYS A 174 -6.32 -25.25 12.59
CA LYS A 174 -7.64 -25.85 12.87
C LYS A 174 -8.01 -26.98 11.90
N GLU A 175 -7.53 -26.93 10.66
CA GLU A 175 -8.03 -27.82 9.60
C GLU A 175 -6.97 -28.69 8.95
N PHE A 176 -5.69 -28.30 9.04
CA PHE A 176 -4.59 -29.00 8.36
C PHE A 176 -3.50 -29.48 9.34
N SER A 177 -3.73 -29.32 10.66
CA SER A 177 -2.80 -29.66 11.74
C SER A 177 -1.40 -29.05 11.61
N ARG A 178 -1.29 -27.87 10.97
CA ARG A 178 -0.02 -27.14 10.80
C ARG A 178 0.09 -26.02 11.82
N HIS A 179 1.00 -26.20 12.79
CA HIS A 179 1.02 -25.37 14.00
C HIS A 179 1.84 -24.07 13.89
N THR A 180 2.78 -23.97 12.94
CA THR A 180 3.62 -22.78 12.71
C THR A 180 3.65 -22.39 11.23
N LEU A 181 3.92 -21.12 10.92
CA LEU A 181 4.19 -20.72 9.53
C LEU A 181 5.50 -21.30 8.99
N GLU A 182 6.44 -21.65 9.87
CA GLU A 182 7.69 -22.34 9.48
C GLU A 182 7.42 -23.73 8.90
N ASP A 183 6.50 -24.49 9.50
CA ASP A 183 6.06 -25.78 8.94
C ASP A 183 5.27 -25.58 7.64
N ALA A 184 4.42 -24.56 7.57
CA ALA A 184 3.63 -24.24 6.38
C ALA A 184 4.51 -23.90 5.16
N VAL A 185 5.66 -23.25 5.35
CA VAL A 185 6.58 -22.81 4.28
C VAL A 185 7.55 -23.92 3.83
N LYS A 186 7.28 -25.19 4.17
CA LYS A 186 7.99 -26.35 3.62
C LYS A 186 7.40 -26.79 2.27
N PRO A 187 8.21 -27.28 1.31
CA PRO A 187 7.73 -27.76 0.01
C PRO A 187 6.60 -28.79 0.09
N ALA A 188 6.72 -29.77 1.00
CA ALA A 188 5.72 -30.82 1.20
C ALA A 188 4.34 -30.32 1.69
N ASN A 189 4.26 -29.08 2.20
CA ASN A 189 3.03 -28.46 2.67
C ASN A 189 2.48 -27.43 1.67
N PHE A 190 3.04 -27.32 0.45
CA PHE A 190 2.63 -26.29 -0.52
C PHE A 190 1.13 -26.37 -0.85
N ASP A 191 0.61 -27.55 -1.21
CA ASP A 191 -0.82 -27.74 -1.54
C ASP A 191 -1.74 -27.46 -0.34
N VAL A 192 -1.28 -27.78 0.87
CA VAL A 192 -1.97 -27.46 2.13
C VAL A 192 -2.07 -25.94 2.31
N VAL A 193 -1.01 -25.19 2.01
CA VAL A 193 -1.03 -23.72 2.04
C VAL A 193 -1.95 -23.14 0.97
N ILE A 194 -1.98 -23.69 -0.25
CA ILE A 194 -2.93 -23.26 -1.29
C ILE A 194 -4.37 -23.45 -0.81
N LYS A 195 -4.73 -24.64 -0.30
CA LYS A 195 -6.06 -24.93 0.25
C LYS A 195 -6.43 -23.97 1.40
N ALA A 196 -5.51 -23.70 2.32
CA ALA A 196 -5.74 -22.77 3.42
C ALA A 196 -5.92 -21.31 2.95
N VAL A 197 -5.14 -20.84 1.97
CA VAL A 197 -5.31 -19.48 1.40
C VAL A 197 -6.63 -19.35 0.63
N ASN A 198 -7.02 -20.39 -0.11
CA ASN A 198 -8.32 -20.44 -0.79
C ASN A 198 -9.46 -20.30 0.20
N LYS A 199 -9.46 -21.08 1.30
CA LYS A 199 -10.48 -20.98 2.34
C LYS A 199 -10.52 -19.62 3.04
N VAL A 200 -9.37 -19.10 3.46
CA VAL A 200 -9.26 -17.78 4.14
C VAL A 200 -9.74 -16.63 3.24
N SER A 201 -9.54 -16.76 1.93
CA SER A 201 -9.94 -15.75 0.94
C SER A 201 -11.37 -15.94 0.41
N GLY A 202 -12.03 -17.04 0.81
CA GLY A 202 -13.37 -17.44 0.38
C GLY A 202 -13.42 -17.77 -1.11
N TYR A 203 -12.54 -18.65 -1.58
CA TYR A 203 -12.63 -19.23 -2.93
C TYR A 203 -13.89 -20.07 -3.08
N ASP A 204 -14.56 -19.93 -4.22
CA ASP A 204 -15.75 -20.65 -4.64
C ASP A 204 -15.32 -21.56 -5.81
N GLU A 205 -15.45 -22.87 -5.62
CA GLU A 205 -14.99 -23.87 -6.60
C GLU A 205 -15.92 -23.97 -7.81
N GLU A 206 -17.22 -23.71 -7.65
CA GLU A 206 -18.21 -23.75 -8.74
C GLU A 206 -18.06 -22.53 -9.67
N LYS A 207 -17.84 -21.35 -9.08
CA LYS A 207 -17.79 -20.07 -9.81
C LYS A 207 -16.37 -19.60 -10.11
N HIS A 208 -15.36 -20.38 -9.73
CA HIS A 208 -13.94 -20.05 -9.87
C HIS A 208 -13.58 -18.63 -9.38
N HIS A 209 -14.23 -18.14 -8.32
CA HIS A 209 -14.07 -16.76 -7.86
C HIS A 209 -13.71 -16.66 -6.38
N TYR A 210 -12.94 -15.64 -6.01
CA TYR A 210 -12.67 -15.34 -4.59
C TYR A 210 -13.68 -14.34 -4.02
N ARG A 211 -14.19 -14.57 -2.81
CA ARG A 211 -14.91 -13.55 -2.02
C ARG A 211 -14.00 -12.34 -1.75
N THR A 212 -12.76 -12.57 -1.37
CA THR A 212 -11.77 -11.51 -1.09
C THR A 212 -10.46 -11.74 -1.86
N PRO A 213 -10.41 -11.52 -3.20
CA PRO A 213 -9.24 -11.82 -4.03
C PRO A 213 -7.99 -11.03 -3.61
N SER A 214 -8.16 -9.79 -3.15
CA SER A 214 -7.04 -8.99 -2.63
C SER A 214 -6.38 -9.62 -1.40
N LEU A 215 -7.10 -10.44 -0.61
CA LEU A 215 -6.54 -11.14 0.54
C LEU A 215 -5.65 -12.31 0.10
N ALA A 216 -6.04 -13.06 -0.94
CA ALA A 216 -5.25 -14.17 -1.47
C ALA A 216 -3.87 -13.69 -1.97
N LEU A 217 -3.85 -12.63 -2.80
CA LEU A 217 -2.62 -11.98 -3.28
C LEU A 217 -1.75 -11.47 -2.11
N LYS A 218 -2.38 -10.85 -1.11
CA LYS A 218 -1.72 -10.36 0.09
C LYS A 218 -1.10 -11.49 0.93
N LEU A 219 -1.77 -12.62 1.06
CA LEU A 219 -1.25 -13.78 1.80
C LEU A 219 -0.05 -14.39 1.08
N GLY A 220 -0.10 -14.52 -0.26
CA GLY A 220 1.06 -14.92 -1.06
C GLY A 220 2.29 -14.05 -0.83
N HIS A 221 2.14 -12.73 -0.93
CA HIS A 221 3.24 -11.80 -0.61
C HIS A 221 3.74 -11.89 0.84
N SER A 222 2.89 -12.24 1.81
CA SER A 222 3.34 -12.50 3.19
C SER A 222 4.16 -13.78 3.28
N LEU A 223 3.69 -14.86 2.68
CA LEU A 223 4.33 -16.19 2.69
C LEU A 223 5.68 -16.16 1.96
N GLN A 224 5.75 -15.51 0.80
CA GLN A 224 7.01 -15.29 0.09
C GLN A 224 8.01 -14.55 0.98
N LYS A 225 7.57 -13.49 1.68
CA LYS A 225 8.44 -12.72 2.56
C LYS A 225 8.89 -13.51 3.80
N VAL A 226 8.04 -14.40 4.33
CA VAL A 226 8.42 -15.35 5.40
C VAL A 226 9.44 -16.37 4.89
N SER A 227 9.26 -16.91 3.68
CA SER A 227 10.22 -17.80 3.02
C SER A 227 11.58 -17.12 2.81
N ASP A 228 11.59 -15.84 2.41
CA ASP A 228 12.82 -15.05 2.33
C ASP A 228 13.52 -14.91 3.69
N ILE A 229 12.77 -14.58 4.75
CA ILE A 229 13.30 -14.43 6.11
C ILE A 229 13.90 -15.75 6.62
N LEU A 230 13.18 -16.87 6.43
CA LEU A 230 13.66 -18.20 6.80
C LEU A 230 14.91 -18.61 6.01
N HIS A 231 14.94 -18.33 4.71
CA HIS A 231 16.11 -18.61 3.87
C HIS A 231 17.33 -17.80 4.30
N CYS A 232 17.18 -16.50 4.59
CA CYS A 232 18.26 -15.67 5.12
C CYS A 232 18.76 -16.19 6.47
N ARG A 233 17.87 -16.62 7.38
CA ARG A 233 18.26 -17.25 8.65
C ARG A 233 19.02 -18.56 8.42
N ALA A 234 18.57 -19.39 7.48
CA ALA A 234 19.23 -20.66 7.15
C ALA A 234 20.64 -20.44 6.59
N LEU A 235 20.82 -19.44 5.73
CA LEU A 235 22.14 -19.02 5.22
C LEU A 235 23.05 -18.54 6.36
N MET A 236 22.56 -17.68 7.27
CA MET A 236 23.33 -17.20 8.42
C MET A 236 23.72 -18.32 9.40
N ALA A 237 22.86 -19.32 9.56
CA ALA A 237 23.10 -20.49 10.41
C ALA A 237 23.83 -21.65 9.69
N GLN A 238 24.14 -21.49 8.40
CA GLN A 238 24.72 -22.53 7.52
C GLN A 238 23.92 -23.86 7.48
N ASP A 239 22.61 -23.81 7.72
CA ASP A 239 21.73 -24.98 7.71
C ASP A 239 21.42 -25.41 6.27
N SER A 240 22.23 -26.35 5.76
CA SER A 240 22.10 -26.86 4.39
C SER A 240 20.74 -27.51 4.07
N LEU A 241 20.03 -28.07 5.06
CA LEU A 241 18.73 -28.69 4.87
C LEU A 241 17.63 -27.63 4.75
N LEU A 242 17.65 -26.62 5.62
CA LEU A 242 16.71 -25.52 5.59
C LEU A 242 16.94 -24.58 4.39
N ILE A 243 18.19 -24.37 3.96
CA ILE A 243 18.52 -23.67 2.71
C ILE A 243 17.85 -24.38 1.52
N LYS A 244 18.08 -25.70 1.35
CA LYS A 244 17.47 -26.50 0.27
C LYS A 244 15.94 -26.46 0.33
N SER A 245 15.36 -26.69 1.51
CA SER A 245 13.91 -26.69 1.73
C SER A 245 13.26 -25.35 1.36
N THR A 246 13.82 -24.24 1.85
CA THR A 246 13.30 -22.89 1.55
C THR A 246 13.48 -22.53 0.07
N GLN A 247 14.59 -22.93 -0.56
CA GLN A 247 14.82 -22.69 -1.98
C GLN A 247 13.84 -23.48 -2.86
N SER A 248 13.58 -24.76 -2.55
CA SER A 248 12.54 -25.55 -3.23
C SER A 248 11.15 -24.94 -3.06
N PHE A 249 10.80 -24.41 -1.89
CA PHE A 249 9.53 -23.70 -1.69
C PHE A 249 9.45 -22.41 -2.53
N LYS A 250 10.55 -21.65 -2.65
CA LYS A 250 10.59 -20.46 -3.52
C LYS A 250 10.39 -20.83 -4.99
N THR A 251 10.97 -21.94 -5.47
CA THR A 251 10.75 -22.45 -6.83
C THR A 251 9.30 -22.87 -7.06
N LEU A 252 8.67 -23.57 -6.10
CA LEU A 252 7.24 -23.89 -6.17
C LEU A 252 6.37 -22.63 -6.17
N TYR A 253 6.71 -21.64 -5.35
CA TYR A 253 5.99 -20.36 -5.31
C TYR A 253 6.12 -19.60 -6.65
N SER A 254 7.33 -19.45 -7.20
CA SER A 254 7.54 -18.71 -8.45
C SER A 254 6.90 -19.38 -9.68
N THR A 255 6.83 -20.71 -9.69
CA THR A 255 6.22 -21.48 -10.80
C THR A 255 4.71 -21.64 -10.65
N LYS A 256 4.21 -22.08 -9.50
CA LYS A 256 2.80 -22.50 -9.31
C LYS A 256 1.90 -21.50 -8.59
N TRP A 257 2.42 -20.55 -7.82
CA TRP A 257 1.54 -19.60 -7.11
C TRP A 257 0.73 -18.71 -8.07
N SER A 258 1.32 -18.35 -9.21
CA SER A 258 0.63 -17.53 -10.21
C SER A 258 -0.54 -18.26 -10.86
N GLU A 259 -0.36 -19.55 -11.17
CA GLU A 259 -1.36 -20.45 -11.75
C GLU A 259 -2.52 -20.70 -10.78
N LEU A 260 -2.20 -21.10 -9.54
CA LEU A 260 -3.19 -21.58 -8.57
C LEU A 260 -3.96 -20.46 -7.84
N ILE A 261 -3.35 -19.28 -7.66
CA ILE A 261 -3.93 -18.20 -6.84
C ILE A 261 -3.95 -16.86 -7.57
N SER A 262 -2.80 -16.39 -8.07
CA SER A 262 -2.72 -14.98 -8.53
C SER A 262 -3.56 -14.71 -9.76
N HIS A 263 -3.56 -15.61 -10.74
CA HIS A 263 -4.33 -15.45 -11.98
C HIS A 263 -5.82 -15.29 -11.67
N THR A 264 -6.42 -16.26 -11.00
CA THR A 264 -7.84 -16.24 -10.64
C THR A 264 -8.19 -15.07 -9.71
N SER A 265 -7.31 -14.71 -8.76
CA SER A 265 -7.49 -13.52 -7.92
C SER A 265 -7.53 -12.22 -8.74
N LEU A 266 -6.65 -12.08 -9.73
CA LEU A 266 -6.59 -10.92 -10.61
C LEU A 266 -7.77 -10.89 -11.58
N THR A 267 -8.19 -12.03 -12.11
CA THR A 267 -9.38 -12.16 -12.96
C THR A 267 -10.64 -11.77 -12.20
N THR A 268 -10.90 -12.32 -11.00
CA THR A 268 -12.03 -11.90 -10.16
C THR A 268 -12.00 -10.40 -9.84
N LEU A 269 -10.81 -9.80 -9.64
CA LEU A 269 -10.68 -8.35 -9.45
C LEU A 269 -11.03 -7.54 -10.70
N ASN A 270 -10.58 -8.00 -11.87
CA ASN A 270 -10.83 -7.34 -13.15
C ASN A 270 -12.31 -7.45 -13.54
N GLU A 271 -12.94 -8.61 -13.39
CA GLU A 271 -14.38 -8.83 -13.61
C GLU A 271 -15.23 -7.98 -12.68
N ARG A 272 -14.88 -7.92 -11.38
CA ARG A 272 -15.57 -7.03 -10.43
C ARG A 272 -15.36 -5.55 -10.75
N HIS A 273 -14.26 -5.17 -11.39
CA HIS A 273 -14.06 -3.81 -11.86
C HIS A 273 -14.84 -3.53 -13.16
N PHE A 274 -14.95 -4.51 -14.05
CA PHE A 274 -15.68 -4.42 -15.31
C PHE A 274 -17.20 -4.39 -15.10
N ASN A 275 -17.73 -5.29 -14.26
CA ASN A 275 -19.14 -5.38 -13.92
C ASN A 275 -19.59 -4.28 -12.92
N LYS A 276 -18.68 -3.46 -12.42
CA LYS A 276 -19.05 -2.36 -11.52
C LYS A 276 -19.57 -1.18 -12.36
N PRO A 277 -20.83 -0.75 -12.18
CA PRO A 277 -21.33 0.45 -12.86
C PRO A 277 -20.47 1.66 -12.50
N SER A 278 -20.21 2.52 -13.49
CA SER A 278 -19.41 3.73 -13.31
C SER A 278 -20.21 4.82 -12.61
N THR A 279 -20.55 4.59 -11.35
CA THR A 279 -21.23 5.57 -10.50
C THR A 279 -20.26 6.69 -10.11
N LEU A 280 -20.55 7.89 -10.61
CA LEU A 280 -19.91 9.15 -10.22
C LEU A 280 -20.86 9.89 -9.28
N PRO A 281 -20.37 10.64 -8.29
CA PRO A 281 -21.23 11.50 -7.49
C PRO A 281 -21.83 12.58 -8.40
N PHE A 282 -23.10 12.90 -8.19
CA PHE A 282 -23.75 13.97 -8.94
C PHE A 282 -23.14 15.34 -8.58
N THR A 283 -23.11 16.26 -9.55
CA THR A 283 -22.62 17.63 -9.30
C THR A 283 -23.40 18.30 -8.17
N GLU A 284 -24.71 18.02 -8.09
CA GLU A 284 -25.60 18.47 -7.03
C GLU A 284 -25.23 17.89 -5.66
N ASP A 285 -25.09 16.56 -5.52
CA ASP A 285 -24.58 15.92 -4.28
C ASP A 285 -23.25 16.55 -3.80
N VAL A 286 -22.36 16.88 -4.74
CA VAL A 286 -21.07 17.53 -4.44
C VAL A 286 -21.25 18.98 -3.97
N GLN A 287 -22.24 19.72 -4.50
CA GLN A 287 -22.60 21.06 -4.04
C GLN A 287 -23.32 21.02 -2.68
N HIS A 288 -24.18 20.03 -2.42
CA HIS A 288 -24.79 19.79 -1.11
C HIS A 288 -23.71 19.59 -0.04
N LEU A 289 -22.72 18.74 -0.32
CA LEU A 289 -21.58 18.53 0.59
C LEU A 289 -20.73 19.79 0.77
N HIS A 290 -20.54 20.61 -0.27
CA HIS A 290 -19.82 21.88 -0.16
C HIS A 290 -20.53 22.86 0.79
N ARG A 291 -21.80 23.16 0.51
CA ARG A 291 -22.64 24.06 1.32
C ARG A 291 -22.75 23.61 2.77
N HIS A 292 -22.90 22.30 2.99
CA HIS A 292 -22.93 21.72 4.32
C HIS A 292 -21.58 21.88 5.05
N LEU A 293 -20.45 21.59 4.39
CA LEU A 293 -19.13 21.74 5.01
C LEU A 293 -18.77 23.20 5.31
N GLU A 294 -19.15 24.14 4.45
CA GLU A 294 -18.97 25.59 4.71
C GLU A 294 -19.74 26.00 5.98
N LYS A 295 -21.05 25.73 6.02
CA LYS A 295 -21.90 26.04 7.18
C LYS A 295 -21.41 25.37 8.46
N THR A 296 -21.02 24.09 8.41
CA THR A 296 -20.52 23.36 9.57
C THR A 296 -19.16 23.88 10.03
N THR A 297 -18.29 24.31 9.11
CA THR A 297 -16.99 24.94 9.47
C THR A 297 -17.22 26.31 10.10
N GLU A 298 -18.13 27.13 9.56
CA GLU A 298 -18.46 28.45 10.11
C GLU A 298 -19.11 28.37 11.49
N GLN A 299 -20.03 27.41 11.71
CA GLN A 299 -20.61 27.18 13.03
C GLN A 299 -19.56 26.69 14.02
N ALA A 300 -18.75 25.69 13.65
CA ALA A 300 -17.70 25.16 14.53
C ALA A 300 -16.56 26.16 14.80
N LEU A 301 -16.43 27.24 14.00
CA LEU A 301 -15.56 28.38 14.33
C LEU A 301 -16.14 29.21 15.46
N LYS A 302 -17.41 29.61 15.35
CA LYS A 302 -18.11 30.40 16.38
C LYS A 302 -18.16 29.64 17.71
N ASP A 303 -18.56 28.37 17.64
CA ASP A 303 -18.59 27.47 18.79
C ASP A 303 -17.21 27.37 19.49
N LEU A 304 -16.09 27.47 18.76
CA LEU A 304 -14.73 27.35 19.32
C LEU A 304 -14.23 28.66 19.97
N GLU A 305 -14.72 29.79 19.48
CA GLU A 305 -14.49 31.11 20.10
C GLU A 305 -15.29 31.21 21.42
N ASP A 306 -16.48 30.60 21.50
CA ASP A 306 -17.30 30.51 22.72
C ASP A 306 -16.82 29.43 23.72
N ASP A 307 -16.54 28.21 23.25
CA ASP A 307 -16.12 27.05 24.06
C ASP A 307 -14.87 26.36 23.46
N SER A 308 -13.72 26.55 24.10
CA SER A 308 -12.45 25.90 23.75
C SER A 308 -12.38 24.43 24.22
N SER A 309 -13.43 23.64 23.96
CA SER A 309 -13.48 22.23 24.36
C SER A 309 -12.91 21.27 23.30
N PRO A 310 -12.36 20.10 23.72
CA PRO A 310 -11.87 19.08 22.80
C PRO A 310 -12.93 18.58 21.79
N LYS A 311 -14.22 18.70 22.10
CA LYS A 311 -15.33 18.28 21.24
C LYS A 311 -15.51 19.26 20.08
N VAL A 312 -15.59 20.55 20.37
CA VAL A 312 -15.77 21.62 19.38
C VAL A 312 -14.55 21.71 18.47
N TYR A 313 -13.34 21.72 19.05
CA TYR A 313 -12.08 21.64 18.31
C TYR A 313 -12.05 20.46 17.34
N SER A 314 -12.49 19.29 17.81
CA SER A 314 -12.56 18.10 16.96
C SER A 314 -13.53 18.25 15.80
N GLU A 315 -14.62 18.99 15.97
CA GLU A 315 -15.60 19.22 14.91
C GLU A 315 -15.05 20.18 13.85
N LEU A 316 -14.51 21.33 14.27
CA LEU A 316 -13.83 22.27 13.36
C LEU A 316 -12.69 21.58 12.60
N CYS A 317 -11.89 20.76 13.29
CA CYS A 317 -10.79 20.01 12.70
C CYS A 317 -11.26 19.01 11.64
N LYS A 318 -12.36 18.30 11.87
CA LYS A 318 -12.93 17.34 10.91
C LYS A 318 -13.56 18.05 9.71
N ALA A 319 -14.35 19.10 9.95
CA ALA A 319 -15.05 19.87 8.91
C ALA A 319 -14.06 20.57 7.98
N THR A 320 -13.09 21.31 8.56
CA THR A 320 -12.01 21.97 7.80
C THR A 320 -11.21 20.98 6.97
N MET A 321 -10.80 19.84 7.54
CA MET A 321 -10.08 18.81 6.79
C MET A 321 -10.92 18.25 5.64
N ALA A 322 -12.21 17.97 5.87
CA ALA A 322 -13.11 17.48 4.82
C ALA A 322 -13.30 18.51 3.71
N ASN A 323 -13.42 19.80 4.05
CA ASN A 323 -13.54 20.90 3.10
C ASN A 323 -12.26 21.04 2.24
N VAL A 324 -11.07 21.04 2.87
CA VAL A 324 -9.78 21.05 2.16
C VAL A 324 -9.64 19.85 1.20
N ILE A 325 -10.09 18.64 1.59
CA ILE A 325 -10.10 17.46 0.71
C ILE A 325 -11.11 17.62 -0.43
N LEU A 326 -12.30 18.17 -0.16
CA LEU A 326 -13.36 18.38 -1.13
C LEU A 326 -12.91 19.37 -2.21
N PHE A 327 -12.45 20.56 -1.80
CA PHE A 327 -12.02 21.65 -2.66
C PHE A 327 -10.84 21.26 -3.56
N ASN A 328 -9.76 20.73 -2.96
CA ASN A 328 -8.57 20.34 -3.70
C ASN A 328 -8.72 19.01 -4.45
N ARG A 329 -9.80 18.26 -4.20
CA ARG A 329 -10.04 16.92 -4.75
C ARG A 329 -8.84 15.98 -4.51
N ARG A 330 -8.10 16.20 -3.42
CA ARG A 330 -6.84 15.51 -3.07
C ARG A 330 -7.09 14.10 -2.55
N ARG A 331 -6.02 13.33 -2.29
CA ARG A 331 -6.18 12.08 -1.52
C ARG A 331 -6.39 12.43 -0.06
N GLU A 332 -7.39 11.81 0.55
CA GLU A 332 -7.74 12.03 1.96
C GLU A 332 -6.54 11.78 2.89
N GLY A 333 -5.79 10.69 2.67
CA GLY A 333 -4.56 10.40 3.42
C GLY A 333 -3.33 11.26 3.07
N GLU A 334 -3.40 12.18 2.10
CA GLU A 334 -2.38 13.21 1.87
C GLU A 334 -2.69 14.43 2.76
N ILE A 335 -3.95 14.87 2.82
CA ILE A 335 -4.38 16.01 3.67
C ILE A 335 -4.36 15.64 5.16
N SER A 336 -4.84 14.45 5.55
CA SER A 336 -4.77 13.98 6.94
C SER A 336 -3.34 13.84 7.50
N LYS A 337 -2.31 13.92 6.66
CA LYS A 337 -0.89 13.85 7.07
C LYS A 337 -0.14 15.17 6.88
N MET A 338 -0.86 16.25 6.59
CA MET A 338 -0.30 17.60 6.63
C MET A 338 0.21 17.88 8.04
N THR A 339 1.42 18.43 8.14
CA THR A 339 2.05 18.80 9.41
C THR A 339 1.85 20.28 9.71
N MET A 340 1.93 20.68 10.98
CA MET A 340 1.86 22.10 11.38
C MET A 340 2.93 22.92 10.65
N ASN A 341 4.19 22.47 10.69
CA ASN A 341 5.30 23.06 9.94
C ASN A 341 5.00 23.23 8.45
N GLY A 342 4.36 22.25 7.79
CA GLY A 342 4.02 22.36 6.38
C GLY A 342 3.04 23.50 6.06
N PHE A 343 2.21 23.90 7.03
CA PHE A 343 1.35 25.09 6.92
C PHE A 343 2.06 26.38 7.35
N LEU A 344 2.87 26.34 8.41
CA LEU A 344 3.58 27.52 8.94
C LEU A 344 4.74 27.98 8.04
N GLU A 345 5.50 27.04 7.46
CA GLU A 345 6.60 27.28 6.52
C GLU A 345 6.12 27.53 5.09
N ARG A 346 4.82 27.82 4.88
CA ARG A 346 4.26 28.06 3.54
C ARG A 346 4.73 29.40 3.00
N ASP A 347 4.86 29.47 1.68
CA ASP A 347 5.19 30.73 1.02
C ASP A 347 3.98 31.68 1.09
N THR A 348 4.14 32.77 1.85
CA THR A 348 3.18 33.88 1.96
C THR A 348 3.66 35.12 1.20
N SER A 349 4.71 35.00 0.38
CA SER A 349 5.25 36.12 -0.39
C SER A 349 4.20 36.60 -1.42
N PRO A 350 3.95 37.91 -1.54
CA PRO A 350 3.08 38.41 -2.60
C PRO A 350 3.71 38.10 -3.97
N LEU A 351 2.87 37.71 -4.95
CA LEU A 351 3.34 37.56 -6.33
C LEU A 351 3.94 38.88 -6.83
N HIS A 352 4.99 38.78 -7.65
CA HIS A 352 5.57 39.94 -8.33
C HIS A 352 4.48 40.74 -9.06
N LYS A 353 4.54 42.07 -9.00
CA LYS A 353 3.46 42.97 -9.48
C LYS A 353 3.06 42.66 -10.93
N ASP A 354 4.04 42.40 -11.79
CA ASP A 354 3.83 42.08 -13.22
C ASP A 354 3.14 40.73 -13.45
N VAL A 355 3.26 39.79 -12.51
CA VAL A 355 2.62 38.46 -12.56
C VAL A 355 1.24 38.50 -11.91
N ALA A 356 1.05 39.35 -10.89
CA ALA A 356 -0.22 39.55 -10.20
C ALA A 356 -1.34 40.04 -11.13
N PHE A 357 -1.02 40.95 -12.07
CA PHE A 357 -1.99 41.57 -12.98
C PHE A 357 -2.78 40.56 -13.84
N GLY A 358 -2.17 39.42 -14.21
CA GLY A 358 -2.83 38.36 -14.98
C GLY A 358 -3.44 37.23 -14.14
N LEU A 359 -3.27 37.23 -12.81
CA LEU A 359 -3.56 36.08 -11.94
C LEU A 359 -4.28 36.47 -10.64
N THR A 360 -5.25 37.38 -10.72
CA THR A 360 -6.06 37.85 -9.58
C THR A 360 -6.67 36.70 -8.76
N LEU A 361 -7.16 35.64 -9.41
CA LEU A 361 -7.70 34.47 -8.72
C LEU A 361 -6.64 33.68 -7.93
N CYS A 362 -5.36 33.73 -8.33
CA CYS A 362 -4.27 33.07 -7.61
C CYS A 362 -3.85 33.83 -6.36
N GLN A 363 -4.16 35.12 -6.24
CA GLN A 363 -3.89 35.90 -5.02
C GLN A 363 -4.87 35.55 -3.89
N HIS A 364 -6.06 35.04 -4.23
CA HIS A 364 -7.09 34.68 -3.25
C HIS A 364 -6.78 33.38 -2.49
N PHE A 365 -6.01 32.45 -3.07
CA PHE A 365 -5.73 31.14 -2.48
C PHE A 365 -4.30 31.04 -1.93
N SER A 366 -4.16 30.67 -0.66
CA SER A 366 -2.86 30.35 -0.07
C SER A 366 -2.41 28.95 -0.50
N ARG A 367 -1.12 28.81 -0.88
CA ARG A 367 -0.55 27.54 -1.37
C ARG A 367 0.34 26.89 -0.32
N VAL A 368 0.00 25.66 0.06
CA VAL A 368 0.78 24.79 0.96
C VAL A 368 1.42 23.66 0.16
N GLU A 369 2.69 23.32 0.41
CA GLU A 369 3.38 22.21 -0.26
C GLU A 369 3.55 20.99 0.66
N ILE A 370 2.81 19.91 0.38
CA ILE A 370 2.90 18.66 1.14
C ILE A 370 3.76 17.60 0.42
N ARG A 371 4.30 16.65 1.20
CA ARG A 371 5.08 15.52 0.67
C ARG A 371 4.16 14.41 0.12
N GLY A 372 4.08 14.31 -1.19
CA GLY A 372 3.40 13.24 -1.91
C GLY A 372 4.21 11.94 -2.05
N LYS A 373 3.66 10.99 -2.80
CA LYS A 373 4.31 9.69 -3.06
C LYS A 373 5.68 9.89 -3.72
N ARG A 374 6.67 9.09 -3.28
CA ARG A 374 8.07 9.12 -3.75
C ARG A 374 8.77 10.49 -3.53
N GLY A 375 8.40 11.22 -2.48
CA GLY A 375 9.04 12.49 -2.10
C GLY A 375 8.71 13.67 -3.00
N ARG A 376 7.77 13.52 -3.96
CA ARG A 376 7.32 14.64 -4.80
C ARG A 376 6.63 15.70 -3.94
N LYS A 377 6.95 16.98 -4.15
CA LYS A 377 6.15 18.09 -3.63
C LYS A 377 4.79 18.12 -4.33
N VAL A 378 3.74 18.47 -3.58
CA VAL A 378 2.35 18.41 -4.00
C VAL A 378 1.61 19.62 -3.40
N ALA A 379 1.04 20.48 -4.24
CA ALA A 379 0.39 21.72 -3.79
C ALA A 379 -1.01 21.48 -3.20
N VAL A 380 -1.39 22.25 -2.20
CA VAL A 380 -2.76 22.34 -1.67
C VAL A 380 -3.13 23.81 -1.63
N LEU A 381 -4.26 24.16 -2.21
CA LEU A 381 -4.84 25.50 -2.21
C LEU A 381 -5.82 25.61 -1.03
N LEU A 382 -5.77 26.73 -0.32
CA LEU A 382 -6.63 27.03 0.82
C LEU A 382 -7.31 28.39 0.56
N SER A 383 -8.64 28.45 0.71
CA SER A 383 -9.36 29.73 0.72
C SER A 383 -9.02 30.54 1.99
N PRO A 384 -9.31 31.85 2.04
CA PRO A 384 -9.14 32.66 3.24
C PRO A 384 -9.84 32.05 4.46
N ASP A 385 -11.05 31.50 4.29
CA ASP A 385 -11.82 30.87 5.37
C ASP A 385 -11.15 29.58 5.88
N MET A 386 -10.59 28.77 4.97
CA MET A 386 -9.78 27.60 5.36
C MET A 386 -8.51 28.02 6.10
N VAL A 387 -7.86 29.11 5.69
CA VAL A 387 -6.68 29.65 6.37
C VAL A 387 -7.04 30.17 7.76
N ASN A 388 -8.16 30.89 7.91
CA ASN A 388 -8.69 31.33 9.19
C ASN A 388 -8.98 30.13 10.11
N ALA A 389 -9.74 29.16 9.63
CA ALA A 389 -10.08 27.95 10.39
C ALA A 389 -8.84 27.16 10.85
N ILE A 390 -7.85 27.00 9.97
CA ILE A 390 -6.59 26.34 10.32
C ILE A 390 -5.79 27.18 11.33
N THR A 391 -5.83 28.51 11.26
CA THR A 391 -5.12 29.39 12.19
C THR A 391 -5.72 29.28 13.59
N ARG A 392 -7.05 29.34 13.72
CA ARG A 392 -7.78 29.06 14.98
C ARG A 392 -7.48 27.67 15.55
N LEU A 393 -7.42 26.64 14.69
CA LEU A 393 -7.02 25.28 15.10
C LEU A 393 -5.57 25.21 15.62
N ILE A 394 -4.66 26.08 15.17
CA ILE A 394 -3.28 26.11 15.70
C ILE A 394 -3.24 26.88 17.03
N GLU A 395 -3.93 28.01 17.12
CA GLU A 395 -4.02 28.85 18.33
C GLU A 395 -4.63 28.07 19.51
N LYS A 396 -5.76 27.39 19.28
CA LYS A 396 -6.54 26.72 20.34
C LYS A 396 -6.17 25.26 20.61
N LYS A 397 -5.11 24.73 19.98
CA LYS A 397 -4.76 23.30 20.09
C LYS A 397 -4.46 22.86 21.54
N GLU A 398 -3.77 23.69 22.33
CA GLU A 398 -3.28 23.32 23.66
C GLU A 398 -4.41 23.37 24.69
N ASP A 399 -5.21 24.45 24.68
CA ASP A 399 -6.49 24.60 25.38
C ASP A 399 -7.39 23.35 25.17
N CYS A 400 -7.48 22.88 23.92
CA CYS A 400 -8.32 21.76 23.52
C CYS A 400 -7.67 20.37 23.72
N GLY A 401 -6.55 20.30 24.44
CA GLY A 401 -5.91 19.04 24.85
C GLY A 401 -5.14 18.30 23.76
N VAL A 402 -4.71 18.98 22.69
CA VAL A 402 -3.76 18.42 21.71
C VAL A 402 -2.36 18.37 22.34
N LEU A 403 -1.72 17.21 22.27
CA LEU A 403 -0.37 17.00 22.82
C LEU A 403 0.68 17.80 22.00
N ALA A 404 1.61 18.47 22.68
CA ALA A 404 2.68 19.25 22.03
C ALA A 404 3.52 18.42 21.03
N ASP A 405 3.75 17.13 21.33
CA ASP A 405 4.45 16.17 20.45
C ASP A 405 3.67 15.81 19.16
N ASN A 406 2.42 16.25 19.01
CA ASN A 406 1.61 15.94 17.82
C ASN A 406 1.97 16.88 16.66
N LEU A 407 2.70 16.34 15.68
CA LEU A 407 3.17 17.06 14.50
C LEU A 407 2.08 17.36 13.44
N PHE A 408 0.90 16.74 13.55
CA PHE A 408 -0.14 16.81 12.52
C PHE A 408 -1.00 18.07 12.65
N LEU A 409 -1.34 18.70 11.52
CA LEU A 409 -2.23 19.86 11.49
C LEU A 409 -3.64 19.48 11.95
N PHE A 410 -4.19 18.39 11.40
CA PHE A 410 -5.52 17.88 11.76
C PHE A 410 -5.43 16.86 12.90
N ALA A 411 -4.83 17.29 14.01
CA ALA A 411 -4.57 16.49 15.20
C ALA A 411 -5.85 16.05 15.93
N ARG A 412 -5.77 14.91 16.62
CA ARG A 412 -6.79 14.44 17.57
C ARG A 412 -6.39 14.84 19.00
N PRO A 413 -7.28 15.44 19.81
CA PRO A 413 -7.04 15.65 21.24
C PRO A 413 -6.60 14.37 21.95
N HIS A 414 -5.69 14.53 22.92
CA HIS A 414 -5.10 13.48 23.76
C HIS A 414 -4.45 12.31 22.99
N CYS A 415 -4.11 12.51 21.71
CA CYS A 415 -3.58 11.48 20.82
C CYS A 415 -2.42 12.03 19.97
N LEU A 416 -1.49 11.16 19.55
CA LEU A 416 -0.40 11.47 18.59
C LEU A 416 -0.75 11.04 17.16
N THR A 417 -2.03 11.14 16.79
CA THR A 417 -2.56 10.68 15.50
C THR A 417 -3.49 11.72 14.89
N PRO A 418 -3.52 11.88 13.56
CA PRO A 418 -4.46 12.78 12.91
C PRO A 418 -5.86 12.14 12.79
N TYR A 419 -6.85 12.97 12.47
CA TYR A 419 -8.16 12.49 12.01
C TYR A 419 -8.04 11.81 10.64
N ARG A 420 -8.88 10.80 10.38
CA ARG A 420 -8.92 10.07 9.11
C ARG A 420 -9.91 10.75 8.15
N GLY A 421 -9.41 11.42 7.12
CA GLY A 421 -10.25 12.16 6.15
C GLY A 421 -11.31 11.31 5.44
N GLN A 422 -11.10 9.99 5.30
CA GLN A 422 -12.13 9.07 4.79
C GLN A 422 -13.33 8.92 5.74
N ASP A 423 -13.10 8.98 7.06
CA ASP A 423 -14.17 8.88 8.04
C ASP A 423 -14.92 10.22 8.15
N CYS A 424 -14.20 11.35 8.14
CA CYS A 424 -14.78 12.69 8.11
C CYS A 424 -15.69 12.90 6.89
N LEU A 425 -15.19 12.61 5.67
CA LEU A 425 -16.01 12.70 4.46
C LEU A 425 -17.26 11.82 4.51
N ARG A 426 -17.18 10.63 5.14
CA ARG A 426 -18.33 9.72 5.24
C ARG A 426 -19.41 10.24 6.19
N VAL A 427 -19.02 10.93 7.26
CA VAL A 427 -19.96 11.56 8.21
C VAL A 427 -20.72 12.67 7.49
N TYR A 428 -20.00 13.69 6.99
CA TYR A 428 -20.63 14.85 6.35
C TYR A 428 -21.37 14.51 5.05
N ALA A 429 -20.94 13.48 4.29
CA ALA A 429 -21.69 13.00 3.14
C ALA A 429 -23.10 12.49 3.51
N ASN A 430 -23.23 11.81 4.65
CA ASN A 430 -24.53 11.34 5.13
C ASN A 430 -25.38 12.47 5.73
N GLU A 431 -24.76 13.55 6.19
CA GLU A 431 -25.41 14.68 6.88
C GLU A 431 -25.76 15.85 5.94
N CYS A 432 -25.18 15.90 4.72
CA CYS A 432 -25.40 17.00 3.79
C CYS A 432 -26.69 16.92 2.95
N GLY A 433 -27.47 15.84 3.11
CA GLY A 433 -28.72 15.62 2.35
C GLY A 433 -28.51 15.28 0.88
N ALA A 434 -27.35 14.70 0.51
CA ALA A 434 -27.11 14.15 -0.81
C ALA A 434 -27.98 12.91 -1.07
N GLU A 435 -28.37 12.69 -2.33
CA GLU A 435 -29.14 11.51 -2.74
C GLU A 435 -28.30 10.22 -2.64
N ASN A 436 -27.03 10.30 -3.06
CA ASN A 436 -26.13 9.15 -3.17
C ASN A 436 -24.86 9.38 -2.31
N PRO A 437 -24.98 9.50 -0.98
CA PRO A 437 -23.89 9.91 -0.09
C PRO A 437 -22.72 8.92 -0.09
N GLU A 438 -22.96 7.65 -0.43
CA GLU A 438 -21.92 6.64 -0.58
C GLU A 438 -21.04 6.85 -1.84
N LEU A 439 -21.41 7.74 -2.76
CA LEU A 439 -20.56 8.16 -3.88
C LEU A 439 -19.64 9.33 -3.51
N LEU A 440 -19.88 10.07 -2.43
CA LEU A 440 -19.07 11.22 -1.98
C LEU A 440 -17.76 10.83 -1.27
N LYS A 441 -17.05 9.85 -1.84
CA LYS A 441 -15.76 9.34 -1.34
C LYS A 441 -14.61 10.00 -2.10
N SER A 442 -13.50 10.32 -1.43
CA SER A 442 -12.32 10.97 -2.06
C SER A 442 -11.81 10.28 -3.35
N THR A 443 -11.93 8.95 -3.47
CA THR A 443 -11.60 8.24 -4.72
C THR A 443 -12.56 8.52 -5.87
N GLN A 444 -13.84 8.72 -5.58
CA GLN A 444 -14.89 9.00 -6.56
C GLN A 444 -14.91 10.50 -6.91
N LEU A 445 -14.70 11.39 -5.93
CA LEU A 445 -14.47 12.83 -6.16
C LEU A 445 -13.30 13.09 -7.12
N ARG A 446 -12.23 12.27 -7.03
CA ARG A 446 -11.10 12.31 -8.00
C ARG A 446 -11.45 11.79 -9.40
N LYS A 447 -12.39 10.85 -9.53
CA LYS A 447 -12.93 10.45 -10.83
C LYS A 447 -13.86 11.51 -11.42
N HIS A 448 -14.67 12.15 -10.58
CA HIS A 448 -15.57 13.22 -10.96
C HIS A 448 -14.81 14.38 -11.64
N VAL A 449 -13.65 14.80 -11.11
CA VAL A 449 -12.80 15.78 -11.80
C VAL A 449 -12.33 15.25 -13.16
N ALA A 450 -11.88 14.00 -13.25
CA ALA A 450 -11.44 13.42 -14.51
C ALA A 450 -12.55 13.43 -15.58
N THR A 451 -13.81 13.16 -15.18
CA THR A 451 -14.98 13.25 -16.06
C THR A 451 -15.34 14.69 -16.41
N LEU A 452 -15.34 15.62 -15.45
CA LEU A 452 -15.56 17.05 -15.74
C LEU A 452 -14.49 17.59 -16.72
N SER A 453 -13.22 17.22 -16.55
CA SER A 453 -12.15 17.59 -17.48
C SER A 453 -12.34 17.03 -18.90
N GLN A 454 -13.08 15.92 -19.05
CA GLN A 454 -13.47 15.38 -20.36
C GLN A 454 -14.65 16.15 -20.96
N ILE A 455 -15.67 16.46 -20.15
CA ILE A 455 -16.85 17.24 -20.57
C ILE A 455 -16.44 18.64 -21.01
N LEU A 456 -15.48 19.26 -20.28
CA LEU A 456 -14.88 20.56 -20.62
C LEU A 456 -13.90 20.49 -21.81
N ASN A 457 -13.74 19.32 -22.44
CA ASN A 457 -12.89 19.07 -23.62
C ASN A 457 -11.46 19.63 -23.51
N LEU A 458 -10.84 19.50 -22.33
CA LEU A 458 -9.51 20.03 -22.08
C LEU A 458 -8.45 19.35 -22.97
N LYS A 459 -7.54 20.15 -23.52
CA LYS A 459 -6.44 19.71 -24.37
C LYS A 459 -5.46 18.86 -23.56
N ASN A 460 -4.70 17.98 -24.21
CA ASN A 460 -3.75 17.07 -23.53
C ASN A 460 -2.80 17.78 -22.55
N HIS A 461 -2.37 19.01 -22.82
CA HIS A 461 -1.48 19.78 -21.94
C HIS A 461 -2.20 20.40 -20.74
N GLU A 462 -3.46 20.81 -20.88
CA GLU A 462 -4.33 21.28 -19.80
C GLU A 462 -4.69 20.11 -18.87
N LEU A 463 -5.01 18.94 -19.45
CA LEU A 463 -5.21 17.69 -18.70
C LEU A 463 -3.93 17.24 -17.97
N ASP A 464 -2.74 17.38 -18.56
CA ASP A 464 -1.48 17.12 -17.87
C ASP A 464 -1.26 18.08 -16.69
N GLN A 465 -1.66 19.36 -16.79
CA GLN A 465 -1.65 20.31 -15.67
C GLN A 465 -2.62 19.88 -14.56
N VAL A 466 -3.86 19.54 -14.89
CA VAL A 466 -4.86 19.03 -13.91
C VAL A 466 -4.40 17.72 -13.27
N ALA A 467 -3.84 16.79 -14.04
CA ALA A 467 -3.33 15.51 -13.53
C ALA A 467 -2.11 15.68 -12.60
N ASN A 468 -1.22 16.62 -12.92
CA ASN A 468 -0.13 17.02 -12.03
C ASN A 468 -0.67 17.70 -10.77
N PHE A 469 -1.63 18.63 -10.91
CA PHE A 469 -2.33 19.23 -9.78
C PHE A 469 -3.08 18.20 -8.95
N LEU A 470 -3.57 17.07 -9.47
CA LEU A 470 -4.21 16.02 -8.68
C LEU A 470 -3.23 14.92 -8.20
N GLY A 471 -1.94 15.06 -8.50
CA GLY A 471 -0.90 14.12 -8.07
C GLY A 471 -1.10 12.72 -8.66
N HIS A 472 -1.52 12.64 -9.92
CA HIS A 472 -1.56 11.42 -10.72
C HIS A 472 -0.23 11.21 -11.46
N GLY A 473 0.02 9.97 -11.90
CA GLY A 473 1.12 9.69 -12.83
C GLY A 473 0.63 9.73 -14.28
N ILE A 474 1.49 10.11 -15.22
CA ILE A 474 1.20 10.26 -16.66
C ILE A 474 0.58 8.98 -17.30
N ARG A 475 0.78 7.79 -16.72
CA ARG A 475 0.05 6.57 -17.13
C ARG A 475 -1.42 6.55 -16.69
N VAL A 476 -1.70 6.96 -15.45
CA VAL A 476 -3.07 7.09 -14.91
C VAL A 476 -3.83 8.19 -15.66
N HIS A 477 -3.14 9.23 -16.14
CA HIS A 477 -3.70 10.25 -17.02
C HIS A 477 -4.36 9.62 -18.27
N ARG A 478 -3.68 8.69 -18.97
CA ARG A 478 -4.20 8.07 -20.21
C ARG A 478 -5.34 7.07 -20.02
N GLU A 479 -5.42 6.42 -18.85
CA GLU A 479 -6.45 5.39 -18.56
C GLU A 479 -7.73 5.96 -17.93
N TYR A 480 -7.67 7.14 -17.28
CA TYR A 480 -8.78 7.69 -16.49
C TYR A 480 -9.27 9.07 -16.95
N TYR A 481 -8.41 9.90 -17.57
CA TYR A 481 -8.79 11.25 -18.03
C TYR A 481 -9.05 11.32 -19.53
N ARG A 482 -8.65 10.31 -20.30
CA ARG A 482 -9.29 10.07 -21.60
C ARG A 482 -10.59 9.35 -21.33
N LEU A 483 -11.70 10.01 -21.64
CA LEU A 483 -12.97 9.33 -21.86
C LEU A 483 -12.66 8.26 -22.92
N PRO A 484 -13.07 6.99 -22.76
CA PRO A 484 -12.98 6.06 -23.87
C PRO A 484 -13.73 6.72 -25.03
N GLU A 485 -13.03 6.96 -26.14
CA GLU A 485 -13.55 7.64 -27.33
C GLU A 485 -14.99 7.21 -27.65
N ALA A 486 -15.28 5.91 -27.49
CA ALA A 486 -16.59 5.25 -27.49
C ALA A 486 -17.60 5.72 -26.41
N THR A 487 -17.80 7.04 -26.26
CA THR A 487 -19.06 7.63 -25.79
C THR A 487 -19.46 8.79 -26.69
N THR A 488 -18.58 9.77 -26.95
CA THR A 488 -18.78 10.73 -28.04
C THR A 488 -18.69 10.03 -29.41
N GLN A 489 -17.73 9.12 -29.60
CA GLN A 489 -17.72 8.22 -30.76
C GLN A 489 -18.89 7.24 -30.71
N LEU A 490 -19.37 6.74 -29.56
CA LEU A 490 -20.57 5.88 -29.57
C LEU A 490 -21.78 6.68 -30.05
N ALA A 491 -22.00 7.90 -29.57
CA ALA A 491 -23.09 8.75 -30.05
C ALA A 491 -22.94 9.12 -31.55
N LYS A 492 -21.71 9.41 -32.03
CA LYS A 492 -21.42 9.67 -33.44
C LYS A 492 -21.56 8.42 -34.32
N ILE A 493 -21.10 7.26 -33.86
CA ILE A 493 -21.23 5.96 -34.52
C ILE A 493 -22.70 5.51 -34.50
N SER A 494 -23.44 5.72 -33.41
CA SER A 494 -24.88 5.48 -33.35
C SER A 494 -25.64 6.42 -34.29
N LYS A 495 -25.29 7.71 -34.37
CA LYS A 495 -25.87 8.64 -35.37
C LYS A 495 -25.53 8.19 -36.81
N LEU A 496 -24.32 7.68 -37.05
CA LEU A 496 -23.91 7.11 -38.33
C LEU A 496 -24.68 5.81 -38.66
N LEU A 497 -24.79 4.87 -37.72
CA LEU A 497 -25.53 3.61 -37.88
C LEU A 497 -27.03 3.86 -38.10
N LEU A 498 -27.64 4.79 -37.36
CA LEU A 498 -29.02 5.22 -37.56
C LEU A 498 -29.21 5.92 -38.92
N ALA A 499 -28.22 6.67 -39.41
CA ALA A 499 -28.25 7.26 -40.74
C ALA A 499 -28.03 6.23 -41.86
N MET A 500 -27.31 5.13 -41.61
CA MET A 500 -27.23 3.98 -42.51
C MET A 500 -28.58 3.26 -42.59
N GLU A 501 -29.20 2.97 -41.45
CA GLU A 501 -30.50 2.29 -41.35
C GLU A 501 -31.64 3.10 -41.99
N LYS A 502 -31.65 4.43 -41.81
CA LYS A 502 -32.63 5.36 -42.39
C LYS A 502 -32.31 5.82 -43.81
N GLY A 503 -31.32 5.19 -44.49
CA GLY A 503 -30.92 5.55 -45.86
C GLY A 503 -30.39 6.98 -46.05
N SER A 504 -30.12 7.71 -44.97
CA SER A 504 -29.83 9.15 -44.95
C SER A 504 -28.34 9.48 -45.18
N LEU A 505 -27.54 8.50 -45.59
CA LEU A 505 -26.08 8.52 -45.54
C LEU A 505 -25.42 9.65 -46.35
N ARG A 506 -26.09 10.15 -47.40
CA ARG A 506 -25.61 11.28 -48.22
C ARG A 506 -25.34 12.54 -47.39
N SER A 507 -26.04 12.74 -46.27
CA SER A 507 -25.84 13.88 -45.34
C SER A 507 -24.55 13.83 -44.52
N LEU A 508 -23.90 12.66 -44.46
CA LEU A 508 -22.66 12.39 -43.74
C LEU A 508 -21.48 12.05 -44.67
N GLN A 509 -21.73 11.95 -45.98
CA GLN A 509 -20.71 11.60 -46.96
C GLN A 509 -19.64 12.72 -47.05
N GLY A 510 -18.37 12.34 -46.93
CA GLY A 510 -17.23 13.27 -46.96
C GLY A 510 -16.89 13.95 -45.63
N LYS A 511 -17.71 13.79 -44.58
CA LYS A 511 -17.43 14.33 -43.24
C LYS A 511 -16.54 13.39 -42.44
N SER A 512 -15.61 13.93 -41.67
CA SER A 512 -14.87 13.13 -40.67
C SER A 512 -15.75 12.81 -39.46
N LEU A 513 -15.37 11.79 -38.67
CA LEU A 513 -16.04 11.48 -37.41
C LEU A 513 -16.06 12.69 -36.45
N ASP A 514 -15.06 13.57 -36.52
CA ASP A 514 -15.01 14.75 -35.65
C ASP A 514 -16.06 15.82 -36.01
N GLU A 515 -16.45 15.91 -37.28
CA GLU A 515 -17.46 16.84 -37.82
C GLU A 515 -18.92 16.39 -37.64
N ILE A 516 -19.18 15.18 -37.10
CA ILE A 516 -20.54 14.71 -36.84
C ILE A 516 -21.06 15.36 -35.55
N GLU A 517 -21.86 16.41 -35.66
CA GLU A 517 -22.53 17.04 -34.52
C GLU A 517 -23.60 16.14 -33.90
N ILE A 518 -23.65 16.10 -32.57
CA ILE A 518 -24.70 15.42 -31.80
C ILE A 518 -25.64 16.51 -31.27
N GLU A 519 -26.87 16.56 -31.78
CA GLU A 519 -27.89 17.49 -31.29
C GLU A 519 -28.33 17.07 -29.89
N GLY A 520 -27.94 17.87 -28.90
CA GLY A 520 -28.23 17.60 -27.49
C GLY A 520 -29.64 17.99 -27.08
N ASN A 521 -30.68 17.32 -27.62
CA ASN A 521 -31.99 17.13 -26.96
C ASN A 521 -32.96 16.27 -27.79
N GLN A 522 -32.83 14.94 -27.73
CA GLN A 522 -33.96 14.04 -27.95
C GLN A 522 -34.03 13.06 -26.78
N LYS A 523 -35.11 13.15 -25.99
CA LYS A 523 -35.45 12.13 -24.98
C LYS A 523 -35.77 10.84 -25.73
N VAL A 524 -34.86 9.86 -25.69
CA VAL A 524 -35.13 8.54 -26.27
C VAL A 524 -36.24 7.89 -25.46
N ASN A 525 -37.41 7.71 -26.10
CA ASN A 525 -38.57 7.14 -25.43
C ASN A 525 -38.32 5.64 -25.18
N THR A 526 -38.18 5.25 -23.91
CA THR A 526 -37.69 3.93 -23.47
C THR A 526 -38.62 2.75 -23.76
N GLU A 527 -39.84 3.00 -24.25
CA GLU A 527 -40.87 1.98 -24.39
C GLU A 527 -40.68 1.04 -25.61
N MET A 528 -39.88 1.41 -26.61
CA MET A 528 -39.70 0.61 -27.83
C MET A 528 -38.67 -0.54 -27.73
N LEU A 529 -37.91 -0.67 -26.63
CA LEU A 529 -36.85 -1.69 -26.52
C LEU A 529 -37.28 -3.04 -25.92
N ARG A 530 -38.58 -3.26 -25.66
CA ARG A 530 -39.09 -4.52 -25.09
C ARG A 530 -39.46 -5.54 -26.17
N GLY A 531 -38.46 -6.02 -26.93
CA GLY A 531 -38.66 -6.92 -28.08
C GLY A 531 -37.73 -8.15 -28.10
N LYS A 532 -38.23 -9.27 -27.56
CA LYS A 532 -37.81 -10.68 -27.78
C LYS A 532 -36.32 -11.06 -27.52
N ASN A 533 -36.13 -11.91 -26.51
CA ASN A 533 -34.90 -12.69 -26.32
C ASN A 533 -34.67 -13.63 -27.52
N SER A 534 -33.48 -13.59 -28.12
CA SER A 534 -32.88 -14.72 -28.83
C SER A 534 -31.45 -14.92 -28.33
N THR A 535 -31.12 -16.15 -27.97
CA THR A 535 -29.82 -16.55 -27.44
C THR A 535 -28.80 -16.69 -28.55
N GLU A 536 -27.66 -16.01 -28.45
CA GLU A 536 -26.45 -16.43 -29.17
C GLU A 536 -25.17 -16.15 -28.37
N LYS A 537 -24.19 -17.05 -28.48
CA LYS A 537 -22.91 -17.04 -27.77
C LYS A 537 -21.79 -16.57 -28.72
N ASN A 538 -20.66 -16.19 -28.12
CA ASN A 538 -19.42 -15.70 -28.76
C ASN A 538 -19.47 -14.21 -29.15
N ALA A 539 -18.36 -13.47 -29.24
CA ALA A 539 -16.94 -13.89 -29.22
C ALA A 539 -16.04 -12.94 -28.39
N HIS A 540 -14.79 -13.37 -28.19
CA HIS A 540 -13.74 -12.66 -27.45
C HIS A 540 -13.53 -11.20 -27.87
N PHE A 541 -13.42 -10.30 -26.87
CA PHE A 541 -12.77 -9.00 -27.04
C PHE A 541 -11.67 -8.78 -25.99
N LYS A 542 -10.43 -9.12 -26.34
CA LYS A 542 -9.24 -8.91 -25.49
C LYS A 542 -8.84 -7.43 -25.47
N ARG A 543 -9.12 -6.69 -24.38
CA ARG A 543 -8.47 -5.40 -24.07
C ARG A 543 -7.39 -5.56 -22.99
N GLY A 544 -6.29 -4.83 -23.16
CA GLY A 544 -4.98 -5.14 -22.58
C GLY A 544 -4.82 -4.94 -21.06
N ILE A 545 -3.86 -5.69 -20.50
CA ILE A 545 -3.61 -5.86 -19.06
C ILE A 545 -2.72 -4.74 -18.48
N ASN A 546 -3.05 -4.32 -17.26
CA ASN A 546 -2.26 -3.38 -16.45
C ASN A 546 -1.03 -4.09 -15.85
N ARG A 547 0.12 -4.12 -16.55
CA ARG A 547 1.38 -4.67 -16.04
C ARG A 547 1.95 -3.81 -14.89
N HIS A 548 1.74 -4.24 -13.65
CA HIS A 548 2.50 -3.77 -12.49
C HIS A 548 3.95 -4.29 -12.58
N TYR A 549 4.92 -3.38 -12.64
CA TYR A 549 6.34 -3.76 -12.57
C TYR A 549 6.73 -4.15 -11.14
N VAL A 550 7.15 -5.40 -10.97
CA VAL A 550 7.99 -5.82 -9.85
C VAL A 550 9.41 -5.33 -10.13
N ILE A 551 10.05 -4.71 -9.14
CA ILE A 551 11.48 -4.38 -9.21
C ILE A 551 12.24 -5.55 -8.62
N TYR A 552 12.95 -6.30 -9.46
CA TYR A 552 14.06 -7.15 -9.05
C TYR A 552 15.36 -6.40 -9.31
N ASN A 553 16.22 -6.32 -8.30
CA ASN A 553 17.65 -6.08 -8.52
C ASN A 553 18.27 -7.45 -8.78
N GLN A 554 18.95 -7.61 -9.91
CA GLN A 554 19.87 -8.74 -10.12
C GLN A 554 20.94 -8.31 -11.12
N GLU A 555 22.19 -8.49 -10.72
CA GLU A 555 23.38 -8.17 -11.51
C GLU A 555 23.76 -9.37 -12.38
N ASN A 556 24.41 -9.09 -13.50
CA ASN A 556 25.22 -9.96 -14.38
C ASN A 556 25.02 -11.49 -14.33
N SER A 557 24.54 -12.06 -15.44
CA SER A 557 25.35 -13.02 -16.22
C SER A 557 24.80 -13.17 -17.65
N SER A 558 25.68 -13.47 -18.59
CA SER A 558 25.40 -13.61 -20.03
C SER A 558 25.60 -15.05 -20.49
N LEU A 559 24.70 -15.57 -21.34
CA LEU A 559 24.94 -16.77 -22.15
C LEU A 559 24.09 -16.72 -23.43
N GLN A 560 24.72 -16.99 -24.57
CA GLN A 560 24.08 -17.08 -25.89
C GLN A 560 23.73 -18.55 -26.20
N VAL A 561 22.69 -18.77 -27.00
CA VAL A 561 22.47 -20.04 -27.72
C VAL A 561 21.91 -19.71 -29.11
N GLU A 562 22.47 -20.33 -30.15
CA GLU A 562 22.06 -20.19 -31.55
C GLU A 562 20.83 -21.04 -31.91
N LEU A 563 20.17 -20.67 -33.01
CA LEU A 563 19.06 -21.40 -33.61
C LEU A 563 19.46 -21.99 -34.97
N VAL A 564 19.30 -23.30 -35.14
CA VAL A 564 19.33 -23.98 -36.44
C VAL A 564 17.92 -24.48 -36.74
N PHE A 565 17.43 -24.18 -37.95
CA PHE A 565 16.12 -24.58 -38.45
C PHE A 565 16.24 -25.76 -39.42
N ASN A 566 15.27 -26.68 -39.40
CA ASN A 566 14.76 -27.26 -40.65
C ASN A 566 13.36 -27.88 -40.54
N ASN A 567 12.57 -27.64 -41.60
CA ASN A 567 11.40 -28.38 -42.09
C ASN A 567 10.20 -28.70 -41.16
N GLY A 568 9.11 -27.93 -41.35
CA GLY A 568 7.97 -28.57 -42.03
C GLY A 568 6.61 -28.76 -41.34
N LEU A 569 6.19 -27.96 -40.33
CA LEU A 569 4.77 -27.93 -39.93
C LEU A 569 4.35 -26.55 -39.37
N PHE A 570 3.34 -25.92 -39.99
CA PHE A 570 2.98 -24.52 -39.71
C PHE A 570 1.96 -24.40 -38.55
N VAL A 571 2.42 -24.57 -37.31
CA VAL A 571 1.61 -24.29 -36.11
C VAL A 571 1.78 -22.83 -35.69
N PHE A 572 0.70 -22.05 -35.69
CA PHE A 572 0.68 -20.66 -35.20
C PHE A 572 0.89 -20.60 -33.68
N PHE A 573 2.13 -20.68 -33.23
CA PHE A 573 2.49 -20.37 -31.85
C PHE A 573 2.47 -18.84 -31.66
N LEU A 574 1.54 -18.35 -30.85
CA LEU A 574 1.38 -16.93 -30.55
C LEU A 574 2.51 -16.45 -29.62
N ALA A 575 3.66 -16.14 -30.23
CA ALA A 575 4.79 -15.53 -29.55
C ALA A 575 4.35 -14.26 -28.82
N SER A 576 4.84 -14.10 -27.59
CA SER A 576 4.42 -13.04 -26.66
C SER A 576 4.58 -11.64 -27.28
N LEU A 577 3.46 -10.93 -27.46
CA LEU A 577 3.44 -9.52 -27.87
C LEU A 577 3.95 -8.63 -26.73
N GLU A 578 5.27 -8.59 -26.57
CA GLU A 578 5.95 -7.65 -25.70
C GLU A 578 6.18 -6.29 -26.40
N SER A 579 5.82 -5.22 -25.70
CA SER A 579 6.38 -3.86 -25.87
C SER A 579 5.99 -2.99 -27.08
N ALA A 580 4.69 -2.82 -27.33
CA ALA A 580 4.25 -1.64 -28.11
C ALA A 580 4.66 -0.32 -27.42
N ARG A 581 5.49 0.49 -28.11
CA ARG A 581 6.07 1.79 -27.68
C ARG A 581 7.22 1.77 -26.66
N ARG A 582 8.21 0.90 -26.89
CA ARG A 582 9.53 1.47 -27.21
C ARG A 582 9.65 1.40 -28.74
N ALA A 583 9.98 2.50 -29.41
CA ALA A 583 10.43 2.38 -30.79
C ALA A 583 11.68 1.49 -30.76
N ILE A 584 11.73 0.47 -31.61
CA ILE A 584 12.93 -0.33 -31.82
C ILE A 584 14.01 0.68 -32.20
N LYS A 585 15.02 0.86 -31.33
CA LYS A 585 16.15 1.73 -31.64
C LYS A 585 16.99 1.01 -32.67
N HIS A 586 16.65 1.16 -33.95
CA HIS A 586 17.50 0.73 -35.05
C HIS A 586 18.89 1.37 -34.83
N PRO A 587 19.93 0.57 -34.52
CA PRO A 587 21.28 1.10 -34.34
C PRO A 587 21.71 1.82 -35.59
N TRP A 588 22.53 2.86 -35.48
CA TRP A 588 23.08 3.53 -36.66
C TRP A 588 24.17 2.64 -37.25
N THR A 589 24.02 2.22 -38.50
CA THR A 589 25.04 1.45 -39.21
C THR A 589 26.25 2.35 -39.52
N PRO A 590 27.46 1.79 -39.75
CA PRO A 590 28.62 2.59 -40.14
C PRO A 590 28.37 3.46 -41.38
N VAL A 591 27.58 2.96 -42.34
CA VAL A 591 27.19 3.68 -43.56
C VAL A 591 26.28 4.88 -43.26
N GLU A 592 25.25 4.69 -42.42
CA GLU A 592 24.37 5.78 -41.98
C GLU A 592 25.12 6.83 -41.15
N VAL A 593 26.06 6.40 -40.29
CA VAL A 593 26.93 7.31 -39.53
C VAL A 593 27.81 8.13 -40.48
N ALA A 594 28.46 7.49 -41.45
CA ALA A 594 29.31 8.17 -42.42
C ALA A 594 28.50 9.17 -43.28
N ALA A 595 27.28 8.81 -43.69
CA ALA A 595 26.36 9.69 -44.40
C ALA A 595 26.02 10.96 -43.60
N VAL A 596 25.58 10.82 -42.34
CA VAL A 596 25.25 12.01 -41.52
C VAL A 596 26.50 12.82 -41.15
N MET A 597 27.65 12.17 -40.93
CA MET A 597 28.91 12.86 -40.61
C MET A 597 29.47 13.67 -41.80
N ARG A 598 29.26 13.24 -43.04
CA ARG A 598 29.66 14.00 -44.25
C ARG A 598 28.97 15.37 -44.34
N HIS A 599 27.72 15.49 -43.90
CA HIS A 599 26.95 16.74 -43.94
C HIS A 599 27.01 17.56 -42.63
N PHE A 600 27.14 16.90 -41.48
CA PHE A 600 27.03 17.54 -40.17
C PHE A 600 28.29 17.44 -39.29
N GLY A 601 29.40 16.90 -39.76
CA GLY A 601 30.64 16.77 -38.97
C GLY A 601 31.09 18.09 -38.31
N GLU A 602 31.09 19.19 -39.08
CA GLU A 602 31.42 20.53 -38.56
C GLU A 602 30.38 21.08 -37.57
N HIS A 603 29.09 20.84 -37.81
CA HIS A 603 28.02 21.24 -36.87
C HIS A 603 28.15 20.48 -35.55
N ILE A 604 28.51 19.20 -35.61
CA ILE A 604 28.72 18.33 -34.45
C ILE A 604 29.94 18.79 -33.62
N LYS A 605 31.08 19.08 -34.26
CA LYS A 605 32.27 19.66 -33.59
C LYS A 605 31.96 21.00 -32.93
N LYS A 606 31.28 21.91 -33.66
CA LYS A 606 30.93 23.26 -33.16
C LYS A 606 29.73 23.28 -32.21
N GLY A 607 29.15 22.11 -31.89
CA GLY A 607 27.98 21.97 -31.01
C GLY A 607 26.71 22.66 -31.53
N GLN A 608 26.61 22.93 -32.83
CA GLN A 608 25.49 23.63 -33.46
C GLN A 608 24.32 22.68 -33.75
N LEU A 609 23.10 23.15 -33.51
CA LEU A 609 21.89 22.37 -33.78
C LEU A 609 21.55 22.38 -35.29
N ALA A 610 21.34 21.20 -35.86
CA ALA A 610 20.82 21.09 -37.24
C ALA A 610 19.37 21.61 -37.34
N THR A 611 19.12 22.42 -38.37
CA THR A 611 17.78 22.88 -38.75
C THR A 611 17.05 21.82 -39.57
N MET A 612 15.71 21.85 -39.55
CA MET A 612 14.89 20.86 -40.29
C MET A 612 15.19 20.84 -41.80
N ILE A 613 15.43 22.03 -42.38
CA ILE A 613 15.77 22.20 -43.81
C ILE A 613 17.10 21.49 -44.14
N LYS A 614 18.15 21.71 -43.33
CA LYS A 614 19.43 21.02 -43.52
C LYS A 614 19.30 19.50 -43.35
N CYS A 615 18.47 19.03 -42.41
CA CYS A 615 18.21 17.58 -42.25
C CYS A 615 17.43 16.98 -43.44
N GLN A 616 16.53 17.74 -44.08
CA GLN A 616 15.86 17.34 -45.32
C GLN A 616 16.84 17.28 -46.50
N GLN A 617 17.73 18.26 -46.64
CA GLN A 617 18.78 18.27 -47.67
C GLN A 617 19.72 17.07 -47.52
N CYS A 618 20.21 16.80 -46.31
CA CYS A 618 21.04 15.63 -46.02
C CYS A 618 20.30 14.32 -46.33
N LYS A 619 19.00 14.18 -45.97
CA LYS A 619 18.25 12.97 -46.35
C LYS A 619 18.15 12.81 -47.87
N LYS A 620 17.84 13.88 -48.62
CA LYS A 620 17.74 13.82 -50.09
C LYS A 620 19.08 13.50 -50.76
N ALA A 621 20.20 14.02 -50.24
CA ALA A 621 21.53 13.76 -50.77
C ALA A 621 22.05 12.34 -50.47
N GLU A 622 21.59 11.74 -49.37
CA GLU A 622 22.03 10.44 -48.88
C GLU A 622 20.90 9.39 -48.93
N ASP A 623 19.95 9.50 -49.86
CA ASP A 623 18.68 8.77 -49.80
C ASP A 623 18.88 7.25 -49.78
N LEU A 624 19.86 6.72 -50.54
CA LEU A 624 20.27 5.31 -50.51
C LEU A 624 20.72 4.82 -49.12
N ALA A 625 21.36 5.68 -48.32
CA ALA A 625 21.84 5.35 -46.98
C ALA A 625 20.82 5.68 -45.88
N LEU A 626 19.98 6.71 -46.07
CA LEU A 626 19.10 7.27 -45.03
C LEU A 626 17.59 7.09 -45.32
N ALA A 627 17.20 6.32 -46.34
CA ALA A 627 15.81 6.00 -46.69
C ALA A 627 14.97 5.60 -45.45
N SER A 628 15.51 4.70 -44.62
CA SER A 628 14.89 4.18 -43.39
C SER A 628 14.76 5.19 -42.24
N ARG A 629 15.45 6.34 -42.31
CA ARG A 629 15.54 7.33 -41.23
C ARG A 629 14.59 8.49 -41.46
N SER A 630 13.87 8.89 -40.41
CA SER A 630 13.10 10.16 -40.45
C SER A 630 14.04 11.37 -40.30
N ILE A 631 13.60 12.52 -40.80
CA ILE A 631 14.29 13.83 -40.63
C ILE A 631 14.58 14.09 -39.15
N GLN A 632 13.64 13.72 -38.26
CA GLN A 632 13.79 13.83 -36.81
C GLN A 632 14.90 12.92 -36.27
N ASN A 633 15.09 11.70 -36.81
CA ASN A 633 16.18 10.82 -36.40
C ASN A 633 17.55 11.42 -36.73
N ILE A 634 17.71 12.03 -37.91
CA ILE A 634 18.95 12.71 -38.32
C ILE A 634 19.23 13.89 -37.39
N ARG A 635 18.22 14.72 -37.09
CA ARG A 635 18.34 15.86 -36.18
C ARG A 635 18.69 15.44 -34.75
N ASP A 636 18.06 14.38 -34.24
CA ASP A 636 18.36 13.82 -32.92
C ASP A 636 19.77 13.20 -32.88
N PHE A 637 20.25 12.56 -33.95
CA PHE A 637 21.61 12.05 -34.04
C PHE A 637 22.65 13.17 -33.91
N VAL A 638 22.51 14.24 -34.72
CA VAL A 638 23.41 15.41 -34.68
C VAL A 638 23.46 16.02 -33.29
N ARG A 639 22.29 16.28 -32.67
CA ARG A 639 22.21 16.82 -31.30
C ARG A 639 22.89 15.90 -30.29
N ASN A 640 22.57 14.61 -30.31
CA ASN A 640 23.08 13.66 -29.33
C ASN A 640 24.61 13.46 -29.47
N ARG A 641 25.15 13.53 -30.70
CA ARG A 641 26.59 13.41 -30.95
C ARG A 641 27.37 14.65 -30.52
N GLY A 642 26.83 15.86 -30.76
CA GLY A 642 27.40 17.10 -30.20
C GLY A 642 27.41 17.11 -28.66
N ILE A 643 26.34 16.62 -28.01
CA ILE A 643 26.30 16.45 -26.55
C ILE A 643 27.32 15.40 -26.06
N THR A 644 27.63 14.39 -26.87
CA THR A 644 28.63 13.36 -26.51
C THR A 644 30.07 13.87 -26.64
N LEU A 645 30.34 14.77 -27.59
CA LEU A 645 31.65 15.42 -27.74
C LEU A 645 31.91 16.42 -26.60
N LYS A 646 30.94 17.28 -26.27
CA LYS A 646 30.97 18.21 -25.10
C LYS A 646 30.95 17.54 -23.71
N ARG A 647 31.17 16.22 -23.64
CA ARG A 647 31.31 15.42 -22.41
C ARG A 647 32.62 14.61 -22.40
N LYS A 648 33.51 14.92 -23.34
CA LYS A 648 34.78 14.25 -23.61
C LYS A 648 35.89 15.27 -23.80
N GLU A 649 35.53 16.42 -24.37
CA GLU A 649 36.00 17.73 -23.90
C GLU A 649 35.52 17.99 -22.46
#